data_AF-A0A9E0KNZ4-F1
#
_entry.id   AF-A0A9E0KNZ4-F1
#
_cell.length_a   1.000
_cell.length_b   1.000
_cell.length_c   1.000
_cell.angle_alpha   90.00
_cell.angle_beta   90.00
_cell.angle_gamma   90.00
#
_symmetry.space_group_name_H-M   'P 1'
#
loop_
_entity.id
_entity.type
_entity.pdbx_description
1 polymer ?
#
loop_
_entity_poly.entity_id
_entity_poly.type
_entity_poly.pdbx_seq_one_letter_code
_entity_poly.pdbx_strand_id
1 'polypeptide(L)'
;MGNGLHKSAAPGRWRALTVVALVLAAACLLSIGLLKARDAWMVRGIPTGLPDAIPHGGARPGVNVYLEGATDAELRATVADIRAAQIAIVKQSFYFRDAFDWAAADRLVESLTAEELTLVPLLDGDPAANFAPPDDPSAFAAWAGEFARRYGDRLTYYIIWDEPNLTSHWGGRAVNPNEYAALLSAAATAIRANDPDAVIVAAPLAPTTETGPDNLTETLYLSALYQAGAAASFDVVAAKPYGFDTGPDDREVSIDRLNFSRPILLREVMITNGDDHKAIWAGNWGWNSLPDGWTGEPSLWGQTNEQQQSNWTIAGLERARREWPWMGVLFLENWQPGAAADDPRWGFSIAGRPTATALQAYIAAQPPEVAMPGFHPANPNDPSQTFEGAWEFSPEFGADIGQTGDKVRFTFWGTDIGIKVRRADFRARFYATVDGQPANALPRDENGAALVLTSADPGEDFMAIEPVARNLIPGRHVLELEASRGWDQWALNGFSVGYRPAGLSQPWHRATLFLASLLCLGVAIYSARRAEWGAAAASIKEKFGRLSDRAQLLLAGGAAALVTLTGWLTWGEGALGLYRRLGDGGQLAATAAAATMFYVTPSFILFSLALFGLYALLVLRPAWGLALITLTMPFYVPPLPKPILGYRFSPVEVFTLVTAAAWLTRLALDAGTAWRRGTFAPARSRLVRADWAVIVFVAVATVSLFFTARLGVALNEWRVVILEPALFYLLLRVIRPTSREMWVVLDGFVLGGLIVAGYGLWQYVAGQNLITAEGGLLRLRSIYGSPNNVALYLDRLLPLLVAMWLLGMRSVHGRRRSFYTFAIVPIAAALMLTFSKGALFLGIPTSLLVVFWVWQRRAGRRTWPWALGAAALGVVALLIAGQIPAVAARLDLFGETGVFRVNLWRAAVNMVTDHPWFGVGLDNFLYAYRGRYILDAAWQEPNLNHPHNLVLDFATRLGLPGLLVGIWMIWEAGRGLVRAIRAANAEWSPVATGFAGALAAMLAHGLVDHSLFLIDLSFVFFLLLGLSVWLNNPSQVVTLSSAAPSPQDS
;
A
#
# COMPACT_ATOMS: atom_id res chain seq x y z
N MET A 1 -10.66 47.26 51.82
CA MET A 1 -10.57 47.44 50.36
C MET A 1 -9.60 46.41 49.80
N GLY A 2 -9.96 45.69 48.73
CA GLY A 2 -9.01 44.86 47.97
C GLY A 2 -9.36 43.37 47.79
N ASN A 3 -10.61 43.01 47.46
CA ASN A 3 -10.93 41.68 46.91
C ASN A 3 -10.54 41.64 45.42
N GLY A 4 -9.41 41.02 45.11
CA GLY A 4 -8.94 40.74 43.75
C GLY A 4 -9.48 39.42 43.21
N LEU A 5 -10.43 39.50 42.30
CA LEU A 5 -11.06 38.40 41.56
C LEU A 5 -10.05 37.62 40.69
N HIS A 6 -9.54 36.49 41.17
CA HIS A 6 -9.14 35.39 40.27
C HIS A 6 -10.40 34.59 39.89
N LYS A 7 -11.06 34.99 38.79
CA LYS A 7 -12.10 34.17 38.14
C LYS A 7 -11.46 32.85 37.69
N SER A 8 -11.62 31.78 38.48
CA SER A 8 -11.44 30.42 38.01
C SER A 8 -12.38 30.21 36.80
N ALA A 9 -11.85 29.66 35.71
CA ALA A 9 -12.68 29.37 34.55
C ALA A 9 -13.81 28.41 34.96
N ALA A 10 -15.05 28.88 34.90
CA ALA A 10 -16.23 28.14 35.36
C ALA A 10 -16.26 26.70 34.79
N PRO A 11 -16.61 25.66 35.58
CA PRO A 11 -16.67 24.26 35.16
C PRO A 11 -17.51 24.01 33.90
N GLY A 12 -18.50 24.88 33.63
CA GLY A 12 -19.30 24.87 32.40
C GLY A 12 -18.51 25.15 31.12
N ARG A 13 -17.42 25.93 31.18
CA ARG A 13 -16.58 26.26 30.01
C ARG A 13 -15.83 25.04 29.50
N TRP A 14 -15.33 24.16 30.38
CA TRP A 14 -14.65 22.93 29.99
C TRP A 14 -15.60 21.90 29.39
N ARG A 15 -16.85 21.85 29.86
CA ARG A 15 -17.92 21.02 29.25
C ARG A 15 -18.29 21.54 27.86
N ALA A 16 -18.52 22.85 27.73
CA ALA A 16 -18.80 23.48 26.45
C ALA A 16 -17.66 23.24 25.45
N LEU A 17 -16.40 23.40 25.88
CA LEU A 17 -15.23 23.12 25.04
C LEU A 17 -15.16 21.64 24.62
N THR A 18 -15.51 20.71 25.51
CA THR A 18 -15.57 19.26 25.18
C THR A 18 -16.61 18.98 24.10
N VAL A 19 -17.82 19.53 24.25
CA VAL A 19 -18.91 19.36 23.27
C VAL A 19 -18.55 20.00 21.94
N VAL A 20 -18.04 21.24 21.95
CA VAL A 20 -17.61 21.93 20.73
C VAL A 20 -16.49 21.14 20.02
N ALA A 21 -15.51 20.63 20.75
CA ALA A 21 -14.44 19.83 20.17
C ALA A 21 -14.94 18.51 19.56
N LEU A 22 -15.91 17.83 20.19
CA LEU A 22 -16.55 16.64 19.61
C LEU A 22 -17.38 16.97 18.36
N VAL A 23 -18.12 18.09 18.37
CA VAL A 23 -18.89 18.55 17.20
C VAL A 23 -17.96 18.88 16.03
N LEU A 24 -16.84 19.57 16.28
CA LEU A 24 -15.84 19.87 15.26
C LEU A 24 -15.17 18.60 14.70
N ALA A 25 -14.86 17.62 15.56
CA ALA A 25 -14.35 16.32 15.12
C ALA A 25 -15.37 15.61 14.20
N ALA A 26 -16.64 15.57 14.61
CA ALA A 26 -17.71 15.00 13.79
C ALA A 26 -17.90 15.74 12.46
N ALA A 27 -17.86 17.08 12.46
CA ALA A 27 -17.96 17.90 11.25
C ALA A 27 -16.79 17.65 10.27
N CYS A 28 -15.57 17.46 10.78
CA CYS A 28 -14.43 17.08 9.94
C CYS A 28 -14.64 15.70 9.28
N LEU A 29 -15.10 14.71 10.03
CA LEU A 29 -15.40 13.37 9.51
C LEU A 29 -16.55 13.39 8.48
N LEU A 30 -17.63 14.15 8.75
CA LEU A 30 -18.73 14.35 7.80
C LEU A 30 -18.26 15.05 6.52
N SER A 31 -17.38 16.05 6.63
CA SER A 31 -16.80 16.75 5.47
C SER A 31 -15.96 15.82 4.61
N ILE A 32 -15.21 14.87 5.21
CA ILE A 32 -14.51 13.82 4.46
C ILE A 32 -15.51 12.95 3.69
N GLY A 33 -16.63 12.56 4.33
CA GLY A 33 -17.71 11.82 3.69
C GLY A 33 -18.33 12.57 2.51
N LEU A 34 -18.63 13.86 2.68
CA LEU A 34 -19.19 14.72 1.64
C LEU A 34 -18.24 14.91 0.46
N LEU A 35 -16.95 15.16 0.71
CA LEU A 35 -15.94 15.25 -0.36
C LEU A 35 -15.82 13.94 -1.13
N LYS A 36 -15.82 12.79 -0.42
CA LYS A 36 -15.79 11.47 -1.05
C LYS A 36 -17.04 11.24 -1.91
N ALA A 37 -18.23 11.57 -1.41
CA ALA A 37 -19.48 11.41 -2.14
C ALA A 37 -19.54 12.31 -3.39
N ARG A 38 -19.13 13.57 -3.26
CA ARG A 38 -19.03 14.52 -4.39
C ARG A 38 -18.04 14.05 -5.45
N ASP A 39 -16.84 13.64 -5.04
CA ASP A 39 -15.83 13.16 -5.99
C ASP A 39 -16.29 11.87 -6.67
N ALA A 40 -16.94 10.95 -5.93
CA ALA A 40 -17.54 9.74 -6.49
C ALA A 40 -18.63 10.07 -7.52
N TRP A 41 -19.47 11.09 -7.28
CA TRP A 41 -20.46 11.58 -8.23
C TRP A 41 -19.81 12.15 -9.51
N MET A 42 -18.74 12.93 -9.37
CA MET A 42 -18.01 13.50 -10.51
C MET A 42 -17.32 12.45 -11.38
N VAL A 43 -16.77 11.40 -10.78
CA VAL A 43 -15.99 10.36 -11.50
C VAL A 43 -16.79 9.11 -11.84
N ARG A 44 -18.09 9.05 -11.53
CA ARG A 44 -18.91 7.87 -11.82
C ARG A 44 -18.93 7.61 -13.34
N GLY A 45 -18.62 6.38 -13.74
CA GLY A 45 -18.49 6.00 -15.15
C GLY A 45 -17.12 6.28 -15.78
N ILE A 46 -16.22 7.01 -15.10
CA ILE A 46 -14.83 7.20 -15.55
C ILE A 46 -13.97 6.07 -14.96
N PRO A 47 -13.15 5.37 -15.77
CA PRO A 47 -12.24 4.36 -15.24
C PRO A 47 -11.35 4.89 -14.13
N THR A 48 -11.13 4.08 -13.10
CA THR A 48 -10.23 4.46 -12.01
C THR A 48 -8.78 4.29 -12.44
N GLY A 49 -8.05 5.40 -12.59
CA GLY A 49 -6.62 5.36 -12.93
C GLY A 49 -6.39 5.32 -14.43
N LEU A 50 -5.42 4.50 -14.86
CA LEU A 50 -5.05 4.35 -16.26
C LEU A 50 -5.74 3.09 -16.82
N PRO A 51 -6.66 3.22 -17.79
CA PRO A 51 -7.42 2.08 -18.32
C PRO A 51 -6.53 1.11 -19.12
N ASP A 52 -6.85 -0.18 -19.04
CA ASP A 52 -6.30 -1.20 -19.95
C ASP A 52 -7.01 -1.17 -21.32
N ALA A 53 -6.54 -2.00 -22.25
CA ALA A 53 -7.18 -2.19 -23.56
C ALA A 53 -8.63 -2.68 -23.39
N ILE A 54 -9.57 -1.95 -23.98
CA ILE A 54 -10.97 -2.38 -24.11
C ILE A 54 -11.23 -2.58 -25.60
N PRO A 55 -11.25 -3.83 -26.10
CA PRO A 55 -11.57 -4.12 -27.48
C PRO A 55 -12.89 -3.45 -27.88
N HIS A 56 -12.91 -2.88 -29.08
CA HIS A 56 -14.09 -2.21 -29.65
C HIS A 56 -14.57 -0.97 -28.88
N GLY A 57 -13.79 -0.43 -27.93
CA GLY A 57 -14.00 0.87 -27.27
C GLY A 57 -13.55 2.07 -28.12
N GLY A 58 -13.49 3.26 -27.50
CA GLY A 58 -12.92 4.49 -28.10
C GLY A 58 -13.89 5.55 -28.64
N ALA A 59 -15.19 5.43 -28.38
CA ALA A 59 -16.23 6.42 -28.67
C ALA A 59 -16.21 6.97 -30.11
N ARG A 60 -16.52 6.08 -31.07
CA ARG A 60 -16.50 6.37 -32.51
C ARG A 60 -17.92 6.74 -33.01
N PRO A 61 -18.07 7.75 -33.87
CA PRO A 61 -19.38 8.11 -34.42
C PRO A 61 -19.87 7.07 -35.43
N GLY A 62 -21.16 6.74 -35.35
CA GLY A 62 -21.89 5.98 -36.36
C GLY A 62 -23.30 6.54 -36.52
N VAL A 63 -24.06 6.02 -37.49
CA VAL A 63 -25.45 6.42 -37.71
C VAL A 63 -26.32 5.24 -38.10
N ASN A 64 -27.57 5.22 -37.64
CA ASN A 64 -28.55 4.23 -38.11
C ASN A 64 -29.13 4.66 -39.47
N VAL A 65 -29.36 3.68 -40.34
CA VAL A 65 -29.94 3.87 -41.67
C VAL A 65 -31.06 2.86 -41.91
N TYR A 66 -32.03 3.22 -42.74
CA TYR A 66 -33.19 2.39 -43.09
C TYR A 66 -33.36 2.36 -44.62
N LEU A 67 -32.47 1.64 -45.29
CA LEU A 67 -32.29 1.68 -46.74
C LEU A 67 -32.81 0.44 -47.48
N GLU A 68 -33.38 -0.54 -46.77
CA GLU A 68 -33.87 -1.80 -47.37
C GLU A 68 -34.86 -1.54 -48.51
N GLY A 69 -35.80 -0.60 -48.32
CA GLY A 69 -36.81 -0.21 -49.31
C GLY A 69 -36.41 0.91 -50.27
N ALA A 70 -35.21 1.49 -50.15
CA ALA A 70 -34.77 2.61 -50.98
C ALA A 70 -34.58 2.18 -52.44
N THR A 71 -34.81 3.07 -53.39
CA THR A 71 -34.40 2.88 -54.80
C THR A 71 -32.88 3.00 -54.93
N ASP A 72 -32.30 2.49 -56.02
CA ASP A 72 -30.83 2.56 -56.23
C ASP A 72 -30.31 4.00 -56.32
N ALA A 73 -31.15 4.94 -56.78
CA ALA A 73 -30.81 6.36 -56.80
C ALA A 73 -30.77 6.95 -55.38
N GLU A 74 -31.79 6.65 -54.55
CA GLU A 74 -31.86 7.11 -53.16
C GLU A 74 -30.75 6.49 -52.30
N LEU A 75 -30.45 5.20 -52.51
CA LEU A 75 -29.35 4.50 -51.84
C LEU A 75 -28.01 5.19 -52.13
N ARG A 76 -27.68 5.40 -53.42
CA ARG A 76 -26.43 6.09 -53.81
C ARG A 76 -26.35 7.50 -53.27
N ALA A 77 -27.44 8.28 -53.34
CA ALA A 77 -27.47 9.64 -52.83
C ALA A 77 -27.25 9.67 -51.31
N THR A 78 -27.95 8.83 -50.56
CA THR A 78 -27.85 8.77 -49.09
C THR A 78 -26.46 8.34 -48.65
N VAL A 79 -25.88 7.34 -49.29
CA VAL A 79 -24.51 6.87 -48.99
C VAL A 79 -23.48 7.96 -49.27
N ALA A 80 -23.62 8.68 -50.39
CA ALA A 80 -22.76 9.82 -50.70
C ALA A 80 -22.87 10.94 -49.65
N ASP A 81 -24.07 11.25 -49.17
CA ASP A 81 -24.29 12.28 -48.16
C ASP A 81 -23.71 11.89 -46.78
N ILE A 82 -23.85 10.62 -46.38
CA ILE A 82 -23.26 10.07 -45.15
C ILE A 82 -21.73 10.15 -45.22
N ARG A 83 -21.14 9.78 -46.36
CA ARG A 83 -19.70 9.89 -46.61
C ARG A 83 -19.23 11.34 -46.59
N ALA A 84 -20.01 12.26 -47.18
CA ALA A 84 -19.74 13.69 -47.12
C ALA A 84 -19.74 14.20 -45.66
N ALA A 85 -20.62 13.68 -44.81
CA ALA A 85 -20.63 13.95 -43.37
C ALA A 85 -19.47 13.29 -42.58
N GLN A 86 -18.57 12.57 -43.26
CA GLN A 86 -17.43 11.84 -42.71
C GLN A 86 -17.78 10.73 -41.70
N ILE A 87 -19.00 10.19 -41.80
CA ILE A 87 -19.42 9.04 -41.00
C ILE A 87 -19.03 7.76 -41.75
N ALA A 88 -18.23 6.91 -41.11
CA ALA A 88 -17.71 5.68 -41.73
C ALA A 88 -18.47 4.41 -41.33
N ILE A 89 -19.29 4.46 -40.27
CA ILE A 89 -19.95 3.27 -39.71
C ILE A 89 -21.47 3.48 -39.73
N VAL A 90 -22.18 2.54 -40.36
CA VAL A 90 -23.64 2.57 -40.47
C VAL A 90 -24.27 1.32 -39.88
N LYS A 91 -25.39 1.46 -39.18
CA LYS A 91 -26.20 0.34 -38.67
C LYS A 91 -27.48 0.21 -39.48
N GLN A 92 -27.78 -1.00 -39.96
CA GLN A 92 -28.98 -1.31 -40.75
C GLN A 92 -29.62 -2.58 -40.21
N SER A 93 -30.94 -2.55 -40.04
CA SER A 93 -31.71 -3.73 -39.66
C SER A 93 -31.96 -4.66 -40.84
N PHE A 94 -31.91 -5.97 -40.57
CA PHE A 94 -32.30 -7.06 -41.44
C PHE A 94 -33.23 -7.99 -40.66
N TYR A 95 -34.35 -8.36 -41.28
CA TYR A 95 -35.44 -9.03 -40.59
C TYR A 95 -35.50 -10.52 -40.94
N PHE A 96 -35.67 -11.36 -39.92
CA PHE A 96 -35.78 -12.80 -40.05
C PHE A 96 -36.95 -13.20 -40.97
N ARG A 97 -36.68 -14.11 -41.92
CA ARG A 97 -37.70 -14.70 -42.82
C ARG A 97 -37.37 -16.16 -43.09
N ASP A 98 -38.37 -17.04 -42.95
CA ASP A 98 -38.21 -18.49 -43.18
C ASP A 98 -37.77 -18.84 -44.61
N ALA A 99 -38.08 -17.99 -45.59
CA ALA A 99 -37.83 -18.24 -47.01
C ALA A 99 -36.43 -17.82 -47.50
N PHE A 100 -35.54 -17.30 -46.64
CA PHE A 100 -34.18 -16.86 -46.99
C PHE A 100 -34.14 -15.94 -48.23
N ASP A 101 -34.73 -14.74 -48.12
CA ASP A 101 -34.67 -13.71 -49.16
C ASP A 101 -33.52 -12.72 -48.90
N TRP A 102 -32.55 -12.69 -49.81
CA TRP A 102 -31.31 -11.92 -49.64
C TRP A 102 -31.19 -10.72 -50.59
N ALA A 103 -32.16 -10.47 -51.48
CA ALA A 103 -32.00 -9.49 -52.55
C ALA A 103 -31.67 -8.07 -52.04
N ALA A 104 -32.34 -7.63 -50.97
CA ALA A 104 -32.07 -6.33 -50.36
C ALA A 104 -30.71 -6.29 -49.63
N ALA A 105 -30.35 -7.37 -48.94
CA ALA A 105 -29.08 -7.49 -48.23
C ALA A 105 -27.88 -7.51 -49.20
N ASP A 106 -27.97 -8.27 -50.30
CA ASP A 106 -26.95 -8.31 -51.35
C ASP A 106 -26.66 -6.90 -51.86
N ARG A 107 -27.72 -6.17 -52.22
CA ARG A 107 -27.65 -4.81 -52.75
C ARG A 107 -27.03 -3.83 -51.75
N LEU A 108 -27.42 -3.90 -50.48
CA LEU A 108 -26.93 -3.00 -49.44
C LEU A 108 -25.48 -3.28 -49.08
N VAL A 109 -25.11 -4.55 -48.86
CA VAL A 109 -23.73 -4.93 -48.53
C VAL A 109 -22.80 -4.55 -49.68
N GLU A 110 -23.19 -4.81 -50.94
CA GLU A 110 -22.40 -4.40 -52.11
C GLU A 110 -22.22 -2.88 -52.18
N SER A 111 -23.31 -2.11 -52.07
CA SER A 111 -23.27 -0.65 -52.20
C SER A 111 -22.47 0.04 -51.09
N LEU A 112 -22.62 -0.42 -49.84
CA LEU A 112 -21.92 0.16 -48.69
C LEU A 112 -20.43 -0.21 -48.70
N THR A 113 -20.10 -1.45 -49.04
CA THR A 113 -18.69 -1.90 -49.14
C THR A 113 -17.96 -1.16 -50.26
N ALA A 114 -18.61 -0.94 -51.41
CA ALA A 114 -18.03 -0.20 -52.54
C ALA A 114 -17.65 1.25 -52.18
N GLU A 115 -18.34 1.84 -51.21
CA GLU A 115 -18.11 3.21 -50.73
C GLU A 115 -17.26 3.24 -49.45
N GLU A 116 -16.65 2.11 -49.07
CA GLU A 116 -15.80 1.94 -47.89
C GLU A 116 -16.51 2.25 -46.56
N LEU A 117 -17.84 2.11 -46.52
CA LEU A 117 -18.60 2.21 -45.29
C LEU A 117 -18.65 0.86 -44.58
N THR A 118 -18.38 0.88 -43.27
CA THR A 118 -18.52 -0.29 -42.41
C THR A 118 -19.99 -0.49 -42.07
N LEU A 119 -20.59 -1.55 -42.60
CA LEU A 119 -21.94 -1.97 -42.27
C LEU A 119 -21.94 -2.82 -40.99
N VAL A 120 -22.77 -2.44 -40.02
CA VAL A 120 -23.10 -3.25 -38.85
C VAL A 120 -24.55 -3.74 -38.99
N PRO A 121 -24.78 -4.99 -39.40
CA PRO A 121 -26.13 -5.56 -39.43
C PRO A 121 -26.71 -5.67 -38.01
N LEU A 122 -27.97 -5.26 -37.88
CA LEU A 122 -28.84 -5.67 -36.78
C LEU A 122 -29.77 -6.77 -37.31
N LEU A 123 -29.59 -7.98 -36.80
CA LEU A 123 -30.38 -9.16 -37.16
C LEU A 123 -31.57 -9.26 -36.21
N ASP A 124 -32.78 -8.98 -36.69
CA ASP A 124 -33.98 -8.80 -35.87
C ASP A 124 -35.15 -9.72 -36.25
N GLY A 125 -36.20 -9.74 -35.43
CA GLY A 125 -37.47 -10.39 -35.72
C GLY A 125 -38.26 -9.69 -36.84
N ASP A 126 -39.20 -10.40 -37.45
CA ASP A 126 -40.07 -9.83 -38.50
C ASP A 126 -41.02 -8.76 -37.92
N PRO A 127 -40.97 -7.49 -38.40
CA PRO A 127 -41.91 -6.45 -37.99
C PRO A 127 -43.38 -6.85 -38.24
N ALA A 128 -43.66 -7.64 -39.28
CA ALA A 128 -45.02 -8.11 -39.58
C ALA A 128 -45.55 -9.10 -38.53
N ALA A 129 -44.65 -9.78 -37.81
CA ALA A 129 -44.97 -10.63 -36.67
C ALA A 129 -44.81 -9.91 -35.31
N ASN A 130 -44.76 -8.56 -35.33
CA ASN A 130 -44.49 -7.73 -34.16
C ASN A 130 -43.21 -8.14 -33.42
N PHE A 131 -42.17 -8.50 -34.18
CA PHE A 131 -40.88 -8.95 -33.65
C PHE A 131 -41.05 -10.12 -32.66
N ALA A 132 -41.96 -11.06 -32.94
CA ALA A 132 -42.01 -12.29 -32.17
C ALA A 132 -40.75 -13.12 -32.47
N PRO A 133 -40.00 -13.60 -31.47
CA PRO A 133 -38.95 -14.58 -31.73
C PRO A 133 -39.57 -15.92 -32.16
N PRO A 134 -38.88 -16.72 -32.97
CA PRO A 134 -39.39 -18.02 -33.38
C PRO A 134 -39.55 -18.96 -32.19
N ASP A 135 -40.50 -19.89 -32.28
CA ASP A 135 -40.74 -20.91 -31.25
C ASP A 135 -39.50 -21.78 -30.98
N ASP A 136 -38.70 -22.02 -32.03
CA ASP A 136 -37.38 -22.66 -31.93
C ASP A 136 -36.26 -21.66 -32.26
N PRO A 137 -35.41 -21.28 -31.28
CA PRO A 137 -34.25 -20.42 -31.51
C PRO A 137 -33.28 -20.93 -32.57
N SER A 138 -33.29 -22.23 -32.88
CA SER A 138 -32.44 -22.83 -33.92
C SER A 138 -32.79 -22.31 -35.32
N ALA A 139 -34.04 -21.93 -35.57
CA ALA A 139 -34.47 -21.37 -36.86
C ALA A 139 -33.82 -20.00 -37.12
N PHE A 140 -33.86 -19.11 -36.12
CA PHE A 140 -33.16 -17.83 -36.19
C PHE A 140 -31.64 -18.02 -36.29
N ALA A 141 -31.07 -18.95 -35.51
CA ALA A 141 -29.65 -19.24 -35.56
C ALA A 141 -29.20 -19.75 -36.95
N ALA A 142 -29.98 -20.62 -37.60
CA ALA A 142 -29.69 -21.10 -38.95
C ALA A 142 -29.71 -19.95 -39.97
N TRP A 143 -30.70 -19.07 -39.87
CA TRP A 143 -30.81 -17.89 -40.73
C TRP A 143 -29.64 -16.90 -40.51
N ALA A 144 -29.30 -16.61 -39.26
CA ALA A 144 -28.17 -15.76 -38.91
C ALA A 144 -26.81 -16.37 -39.33
N GLY A 145 -26.66 -17.69 -39.19
CA GLY A 145 -25.48 -18.43 -39.65
C GLY A 145 -25.33 -18.38 -41.18
N GLU A 146 -26.42 -18.51 -41.93
CA GLU A 146 -26.39 -18.36 -43.40
C GLU A 146 -26.11 -16.90 -43.82
N PHE A 147 -26.63 -15.91 -43.10
CA PHE A 147 -26.26 -14.51 -43.29
C PHE A 147 -24.74 -14.31 -43.13
N ALA A 148 -24.16 -14.82 -42.05
CA ALA A 148 -22.71 -14.77 -41.82
C ALA A 148 -21.93 -15.54 -42.89
N ARG A 149 -22.38 -16.73 -43.31
CA ARG A 149 -21.75 -17.51 -44.40
C ARG A 149 -21.71 -16.74 -45.71
N ARG A 150 -22.71 -15.89 -45.97
CA ARG A 150 -22.82 -15.12 -47.22
C ARG A 150 -22.04 -13.81 -47.19
N TYR A 151 -21.96 -13.15 -46.03
CA TYR A 151 -21.43 -11.79 -45.93
C TYR A 151 -20.23 -11.62 -45.01
N GLY A 152 -19.81 -12.65 -44.27
CA GLY A 152 -18.76 -12.59 -43.24
C GLY A 152 -17.43 -12.06 -43.72
N ASP A 153 -17.02 -12.37 -44.96
CA ASP A 153 -15.78 -11.82 -45.55
C ASP A 153 -15.77 -10.28 -45.67
N ARG A 154 -16.93 -9.62 -45.56
CA ARG A 154 -17.11 -8.17 -45.65
C ARG A 154 -17.64 -7.53 -44.37
N LEU A 155 -17.99 -8.35 -43.37
CA LEU A 155 -18.58 -7.90 -42.12
C LEU A 155 -17.67 -8.28 -40.96
N THR A 156 -17.85 -7.62 -39.82
CA THR A 156 -17.09 -7.95 -38.61
C THR A 156 -17.99 -7.96 -37.38
N TYR A 157 -19.06 -7.18 -37.40
CA TYR A 157 -19.91 -6.94 -36.24
C TYR A 157 -21.33 -7.40 -36.53
N TYR A 158 -21.96 -8.11 -35.58
CA TYR A 158 -23.34 -8.55 -35.69
C TYR A 158 -24.11 -8.17 -34.43
N ILE A 159 -25.12 -7.32 -34.56
CA ILE A 159 -26.05 -7.01 -33.47
C ILE A 159 -27.20 -8.02 -33.52
N ILE A 160 -27.42 -8.72 -32.42
CA ILE A 160 -28.43 -9.77 -32.34
C ILE A 160 -29.65 -9.24 -31.59
N TRP A 161 -30.73 -9.00 -32.35
CA TRP A 161 -32.01 -8.44 -31.92
C TRP A 161 -31.99 -6.96 -31.54
N ASP A 162 -33.17 -6.34 -31.42
CA ASP A 162 -33.37 -4.98 -30.88
C ASP A 162 -34.34 -5.02 -29.69
N GLU A 163 -34.05 -4.29 -28.61
CA GLU A 163 -34.99 -4.06 -27.49
C GLU A 163 -35.75 -5.30 -26.94
N PRO A 164 -35.11 -6.46 -26.71
CA PRO A 164 -35.79 -7.67 -26.23
C PRO A 164 -36.31 -7.54 -24.78
N ASN A 165 -36.05 -6.38 -24.15
CA ASN A 165 -36.54 -5.99 -22.84
C ASN A 165 -37.86 -5.21 -22.88
N LEU A 166 -38.50 -5.07 -24.06
CA LEU A 166 -39.83 -4.52 -24.23
C LEU A 166 -40.80 -5.54 -24.83
N THR A 167 -42.02 -5.63 -24.29
CA THR A 167 -43.10 -6.48 -24.85
C THR A 167 -43.45 -6.09 -26.30
N SER A 168 -43.37 -4.80 -26.63
CA SER A 168 -43.64 -4.31 -27.99
C SER A 168 -42.67 -4.86 -29.03
N HIS A 169 -41.47 -5.29 -28.62
CA HIS A 169 -40.42 -5.83 -29.49
C HIS A 169 -40.13 -7.32 -29.20
N TRP A 170 -41.11 -8.00 -28.60
CA TRP A 170 -41.03 -9.42 -28.24
C TRP A 170 -42.35 -10.18 -28.53
N GLY A 171 -43.03 -9.81 -29.62
CA GLY A 171 -44.26 -10.47 -30.08
C GLY A 171 -45.49 -10.18 -29.22
N GLY A 172 -45.49 -9.10 -28.43
CA GLY A 172 -46.57 -8.83 -27.47
C GLY A 172 -46.58 -9.77 -26.26
N ARG A 173 -45.49 -10.53 -26.06
CA ARG A 173 -45.32 -11.47 -24.94
C ARG A 173 -44.56 -10.80 -23.79
N ALA A 174 -44.71 -11.33 -22.58
CA ALA A 174 -43.88 -10.93 -21.45
C ALA A 174 -42.39 -11.14 -21.77
N VAL A 175 -41.54 -10.22 -21.34
CA VAL A 175 -40.11 -10.25 -21.64
C VAL A 175 -39.43 -11.38 -20.87
N ASN A 176 -38.54 -12.11 -21.54
CA ASN A 176 -37.87 -13.27 -20.95
C ASN A 176 -36.36 -13.26 -21.27
N PRO A 177 -35.51 -12.79 -20.34
CA PRO A 177 -34.06 -12.75 -20.53
C PRO A 177 -33.45 -14.14 -20.83
N ASN A 178 -34.03 -15.23 -20.31
CA ASN A 178 -33.51 -16.58 -20.57
C ASN A 178 -33.76 -17.03 -22.02
N GLU A 179 -34.92 -16.67 -22.59
CA GLU A 179 -35.21 -16.95 -24.01
C GLU A 179 -34.27 -16.15 -24.92
N TYR A 180 -34.07 -14.87 -24.63
CA TYR A 180 -33.11 -14.06 -25.38
C TYR A 180 -31.68 -14.59 -25.22
N ALA A 181 -31.26 -15.01 -24.03
CA ALA A 181 -29.95 -15.63 -23.82
C ALA A 181 -29.76 -16.90 -24.67
N ALA A 182 -30.79 -17.74 -24.78
CA ALA A 182 -30.77 -18.93 -25.63
C ALA A 182 -30.68 -18.57 -27.12
N LEU A 183 -31.46 -17.59 -27.58
CA LEU A 183 -31.44 -17.07 -28.95
C LEU A 183 -30.09 -16.45 -29.30
N LEU A 184 -29.56 -15.59 -28.42
CA LEU A 184 -28.25 -14.95 -28.58
C LEU A 184 -27.14 -15.99 -28.65
N SER A 185 -27.14 -16.98 -27.76
CA SER A 185 -26.11 -18.03 -27.73
C SER A 185 -26.16 -18.92 -28.98
N ALA A 186 -27.36 -19.29 -29.43
CA ALA A 186 -27.54 -20.08 -30.65
C ALA A 186 -27.09 -19.30 -31.90
N ALA A 187 -27.49 -18.03 -32.02
CA ALA A 187 -27.09 -17.16 -33.13
C ALA A 187 -25.58 -16.91 -33.14
N ALA A 188 -24.97 -16.58 -32.00
CA ALA A 188 -23.54 -16.37 -31.86
C ALA A 188 -22.74 -17.62 -32.29
N THR A 189 -23.20 -18.80 -31.89
CA THR A 189 -22.57 -20.08 -32.27
C THR A 189 -22.66 -20.32 -33.78
N ALA A 190 -23.84 -20.11 -34.37
CA ALA A 190 -24.06 -20.32 -35.80
C ALA A 190 -23.30 -19.31 -36.68
N ILE A 191 -23.22 -18.04 -36.25
CA ILE A 191 -22.44 -17.00 -36.91
C ILE A 191 -20.95 -17.37 -36.84
N ARG A 192 -20.40 -17.64 -35.65
CA ARG A 192 -18.97 -17.97 -35.48
C ARG A 192 -18.54 -19.27 -36.15
N ALA A 193 -19.48 -20.19 -36.41
CA ALA A 193 -19.20 -21.38 -37.21
C ALA A 193 -18.91 -21.06 -38.70
N ASN A 194 -19.41 -19.93 -39.21
CA ASN A 194 -19.24 -19.49 -40.58
C ASN A 194 -18.30 -18.26 -40.71
N ASP A 195 -18.15 -17.49 -39.64
CA ASP A 195 -17.30 -16.30 -39.53
C ASP A 195 -16.57 -16.33 -38.17
N PRO A 196 -15.40 -17.00 -38.07
CA PRO A 196 -14.70 -17.22 -36.80
C PRO A 196 -14.25 -15.94 -36.09
N ASP A 197 -14.06 -14.85 -36.83
CA ASP A 197 -13.62 -13.55 -36.32
C ASP A 197 -14.79 -12.61 -35.96
N ALA A 198 -16.03 -13.09 -36.10
CA ALA A 198 -17.25 -12.33 -35.82
C ALA A 198 -17.31 -11.82 -34.38
N VAL A 199 -17.49 -10.51 -34.27
CA VAL A 199 -17.75 -9.78 -33.03
C VAL A 199 -19.25 -9.70 -32.81
N ILE A 200 -19.72 -10.34 -31.74
CA ILE A 200 -21.14 -10.42 -31.40
C ILE A 200 -21.50 -9.31 -30.43
N VAL A 201 -22.48 -8.50 -30.82
CA VAL A 201 -23.03 -7.40 -30.02
C VAL A 201 -24.40 -7.82 -29.51
N ALA A 202 -24.55 -7.94 -28.19
CA ALA A 202 -25.85 -8.15 -27.57
C ALA A 202 -26.78 -6.96 -27.83
N ALA A 203 -28.08 -7.23 -27.84
CA ALA A 203 -29.12 -6.30 -28.25
C ALA A 203 -29.00 -4.96 -27.53
N PRO A 204 -29.21 -3.84 -28.24
CA PRO A 204 -29.35 -2.56 -27.60
C PRO A 204 -30.62 -2.55 -26.76
N LEU A 205 -30.44 -2.56 -25.44
CA LEU A 205 -31.55 -2.58 -24.50
C LEU A 205 -32.24 -1.20 -24.47
N ALA A 206 -33.57 -1.19 -24.43
CA ALA A 206 -34.37 0.02 -24.40
C ALA A 206 -34.37 0.65 -23.01
N PRO A 207 -34.14 1.97 -22.87
CA PRO A 207 -34.17 2.65 -21.59
C PRO A 207 -35.60 2.77 -21.07
N THR A 208 -35.87 2.06 -19.97
CA THR A 208 -37.12 2.15 -19.21
C THR A 208 -36.84 2.10 -17.71
N THR A 209 -37.73 2.67 -16.90
CA THR A 209 -37.73 2.55 -15.45
C THR A 209 -38.61 1.39 -14.96
N GLU A 210 -39.25 0.67 -15.88
CA GLU A 210 -40.17 -0.43 -15.55
C GLU A 210 -39.43 -1.66 -15.01
N THR A 211 -40.10 -2.39 -14.12
CA THR A 211 -39.59 -3.62 -13.50
C THR A 211 -40.61 -4.76 -13.61
N GLY A 212 -41.55 -4.64 -14.55
CA GLY A 212 -42.69 -5.54 -14.72
C GLY A 212 -42.37 -6.71 -15.65
N PRO A 213 -43.32 -7.66 -15.80
CA PRO A 213 -43.18 -8.76 -16.75
C PRO A 213 -43.28 -8.29 -18.21
N ASP A 214 -43.91 -7.15 -18.47
CA ASP A 214 -44.08 -6.62 -19.83
C ASP A 214 -42.83 -5.86 -20.30
N ASN A 215 -42.25 -5.03 -19.44
CA ASN A 215 -41.02 -4.30 -19.74
C ASN A 215 -40.08 -4.35 -18.54
N LEU A 216 -38.79 -4.52 -18.84
CA LEU A 216 -37.75 -4.61 -17.83
C LEU A 216 -36.62 -3.61 -18.11
N THR A 217 -36.26 -2.82 -17.10
CA THR A 217 -35.11 -1.92 -17.15
C THR A 217 -33.85 -2.66 -17.55
N GLU A 218 -33.04 -2.02 -18.40
CA GLU A 218 -31.84 -2.56 -19.04
C GLU A 218 -30.88 -3.19 -18.01
N THR A 219 -30.79 -2.60 -16.82
CA THR A 219 -29.93 -3.07 -15.74
C THR A 219 -30.37 -4.43 -15.20
N LEU A 220 -31.69 -4.62 -15.00
CA LEU A 220 -32.24 -5.88 -14.50
C LEU A 220 -32.21 -6.94 -15.61
N TYR A 221 -32.49 -6.53 -16.84
CA TYR A 221 -32.42 -7.42 -18.00
C TYR A 221 -30.99 -7.94 -18.21
N LEU A 222 -29.99 -7.06 -18.29
CA LEU A 222 -28.59 -7.46 -18.42
C LEU A 222 -28.12 -8.33 -17.24
N SER A 223 -28.51 -8.00 -16.02
CA SER A 223 -28.19 -8.83 -14.84
C SER A 223 -28.77 -10.24 -14.97
N ALA A 224 -30.00 -10.37 -15.49
CA ALA A 224 -30.62 -11.65 -15.75
C ALA A 224 -29.95 -12.41 -16.91
N LEU A 225 -29.45 -11.72 -17.95
CA LEU A 225 -28.65 -12.35 -19.02
C LEU A 225 -27.34 -12.96 -18.50
N TYR A 226 -26.65 -12.26 -17.60
CA TYR A 226 -25.48 -12.81 -16.92
C TYR A 226 -25.83 -14.06 -16.10
N GLN A 227 -26.94 -14.03 -15.36
CA GLN A 227 -27.42 -15.18 -14.59
C GLN A 227 -27.82 -16.36 -15.49
N ALA A 228 -28.31 -16.09 -16.70
CA ALA A 228 -28.62 -17.09 -17.71
C ALA A 228 -27.39 -17.69 -18.40
N GLY A 229 -26.18 -17.21 -18.09
CA GLY A 229 -24.93 -17.71 -18.66
C GLY A 229 -24.57 -17.13 -20.03
N ALA A 230 -25.17 -16.00 -20.44
CA ALA A 230 -24.95 -15.40 -21.76
C ALA A 230 -23.59 -14.70 -21.92
N ALA A 231 -22.78 -14.58 -20.86
CA ALA A 231 -21.53 -13.81 -20.86
C ALA A 231 -20.56 -14.21 -21.98
N ALA A 232 -20.46 -15.50 -22.31
CA ALA A 232 -19.59 -15.99 -23.38
C ALA A 232 -20.17 -15.82 -24.79
N SER A 233 -21.46 -15.46 -24.90
CA SER A 233 -22.18 -15.35 -26.16
C SER A 233 -22.07 -13.98 -26.81
N PHE A 234 -21.49 -12.97 -26.13
CA PHE A 234 -21.28 -11.63 -26.68
C PHE A 234 -19.91 -11.05 -26.30
N ASP A 235 -19.38 -10.21 -27.17
CA ASP A 235 -18.14 -9.45 -26.99
C ASP A 235 -18.43 -8.01 -26.57
N VAL A 236 -19.62 -7.50 -26.91
CA VAL A 236 -20.07 -6.13 -26.65
C VAL A 236 -21.52 -6.16 -26.19
N VAL A 237 -21.90 -5.30 -25.23
CA VAL A 237 -23.31 -5.02 -24.90
C VAL A 237 -23.71 -3.70 -25.54
N ALA A 238 -24.90 -3.61 -26.11
CA ALA A 238 -25.42 -2.32 -26.58
C ALA A 238 -26.44 -1.71 -25.61
N ALA A 239 -26.44 -0.38 -25.55
CA ALA A 239 -27.37 0.46 -24.79
C ALA A 239 -28.02 1.48 -25.72
N LYS A 240 -29.12 2.13 -25.31
CA LYS A 240 -29.69 3.27 -26.05
C LYS A 240 -29.68 4.57 -25.21
N PRO A 241 -28.53 5.28 -25.11
CA PRO A 241 -28.42 6.50 -24.31
C PRO A 241 -29.08 7.72 -24.95
N TYR A 242 -30.41 7.76 -24.94
CA TYR A 242 -31.13 8.99 -25.26
C TYR A 242 -30.89 10.05 -24.19
N GLY A 243 -30.75 11.30 -24.62
CA GLY A 243 -30.59 12.41 -23.70
C GLY A 243 -31.88 12.91 -23.05
N PHE A 244 -33.04 12.53 -23.61
CA PHE A 244 -34.36 12.97 -23.15
C PHE A 244 -34.42 14.50 -23.00
N ASP A 245 -34.87 15.00 -21.85
CA ASP A 245 -35.04 16.42 -21.56
C ASP A 245 -33.78 17.08 -20.96
N THR A 246 -32.66 16.36 -20.81
CA THR A 246 -31.42 16.90 -20.22
C THR A 246 -30.25 16.91 -21.18
N GLY A 247 -29.33 17.85 -20.94
CA GLY A 247 -28.10 17.95 -21.72
C GLY A 247 -27.10 16.83 -21.41
N PRO A 248 -26.04 16.69 -22.22
CA PRO A 248 -25.05 15.63 -22.09
C PRO A 248 -24.24 15.69 -20.80
N ASP A 249 -24.24 16.80 -20.06
CA ASP A 249 -23.50 16.95 -18.79
C ASP A 249 -24.34 16.59 -17.54
N ASP A 250 -25.59 16.14 -17.70
CA ASP A 250 -26.37 15.58 -16.60
C ASP A 250 -25.70 14.29 -16.08
N ARG A 251 -25.05 14.36 -14.92
CA ARG A 251 -24.31 13.25 -14.29
C ARG A 251 -25.16 12.43 -13.32
N GLU A 252 -26.47 12.66 -13.26
CA GLU A 252 -27.35 11.80 -12.47
C GLU A 252 -27.36 10.38 -13.06
N VAL A 253 -26.94 9.39 -12.28
CA VAL A 253 -26.95 7.98 -12.67
C VAL A 253 -27.87 7.25 -11.71
N SER A 254 -29.11 7.02 -12.13
CA SER A 254 -30.16 6.40 -11.32
C SER A 254 -31.02 5.50 -12.20
N ILE A 255 -31.49 4.38 -11.63
CA ILE A 255 -32.42 3.47 -12.31
C ILE A 255 -33.75 4.15 -12.64
N ASP A 256 -34.13 5.15 -11.83
CA ASP A 256 -35.37 5.93 -11.96
C ASP A 256 -35.21 7.16 -12.88
N ARG A 257 -34.01 7.38 -13.45
CA ARG A 257 -33.71 8.55 -14.30
C ARG A 257 -33.34 8.12 -15.71
N LEU A 258 -34.06 8.64 -16.70
CA LEU A 258 -33.74 8.49 -18.11
C LEU A 258 -32.92 9.70 -18.57
N ASN A 259 -31.67 9.47 -18.99
CA ASN A 259 -30.75 10.49 -19.51
C ASN A 259 -29.54 9.85 -20.22
N PHE A 260 -28.67 10.70 -20.78
CA PHE A 260 -27.46 10.27 -21.51
C PHE A 260 -26.46 9.49 -20.64
N SER A 261 -26.43 9.70 -19.32
CA SER A 261 -25.51 9.03 -18.40
C SER A 261 -25.91 7.59 -18.03
N ARG A 262 -27.12 7.15 -18.43
CA ARG A 262 -27.68 5.86 -18.04
C ARG A 262 -26.83 4.62 -18.39
N PRO A 263 -26.04 4.56 -19.49
CA PRO A 263 -25.16 3.41 -19.76
C PRO A 263 -24.12 3.11 -18.67
N ILE A 264 -23.83 4.08 -17.79
CA ILE A 264 -22.96 3.85 -16.65
C ILE A 264 -23.53 2.75 -15.73
N LEU A 265 -24.86 2.61 -15.62
CA LEU A 265 -25.48 1.52 -14.86
C LEU A 265 -25.21 0.15 -15.49
N LEU A 266 -25.29 0.05 -16.82
CA LEU A 266 -24.94 -1.17 -17.56
C LEU A 266 -23.46 -1.51 -17.36
N ARG A 267 -22.59 -0.49 -17.41
CA ARG A 267 -21.17 -0.66 -17.11
C ARG A 267 -20.92 -1.19 -15.70
N GLU A 268 -21.65 -0.70 -14.70
CA GLU A 268 -21.57 -1.18 -13.31
C GLU A 268 -22.03 -2.65 -13.17
N VAL A 269 -23.05 -3.07 -13.93
CA VAL A 269 -23.45 -4.48 -14.02
C VAL A 269 -22.34 -5.33 -14.63
N MET A 270 -21.74 -4.90 -15.75
CA MET A 270 -20.63 -5.64 -16.39
C MET A 270 -19.42 -5.78 -15.46
N ILE A 271 -19.03 -4.69 -14.77
CA ILE A 271 -17.92 -4.71 -13.80
C ILE A 271 -18.21 -5.71 -12.66
N THR A 272 -19.45 -5.73 -12.15
CA THR A 272 -19.84 -6.65 -11.07
C THR A 272 -19.77 -8.12 -11.50
N ASN A 273 -19.92 -8.40 -12.81
CA ASN A 273 -19.86 -9.74 -13.39
C ASN A 273 -18.47 -10.09 -13.99
N GLY A 274 -17.45 -9.24 -13.84
CA GLY A 274 -16.09 -9.50 -14.33
C GLY A 274 -15.85 -9.22 -15.82
N ASP A 275 -16.77 -8.51 -16.48
CA ASP A 275 -16.73 -8.16 -17.91
C ASP A 275 -16.32 -6.69 -18.14
N ASP A 276 -15.51 -6.12 -17.24
CA ASP A 276 -14.99 -4.76 -17.36
C ASP A 276 -14.04 -4.58 -18.57
N HIS A 277 -13.50 -5.66 -19.12
CA HIS A 277 -12.68 -5.63 -20.33
C HIS A 277 -13.50 -5.52 -21.63
N LYS A 278 -14.82 -5.62 -21.60
CA LYS A 278 -15.70 -5.52 -22.78
C LYS A 278 -16.27 -4.12 -22.97
N ALA A 279 -16.50 -3.73 -24.22
CA ALA A 279 -17.08 -2.44 -24.57
C ALA A 279 -18.60 -2.41 -24.40
N ILE A 280 -19.14 -1.20 -24.28
CA ILE A 280 -20.56 -0.91 -24.48
C ILE A 280 -20.72 -0.08 -25.74
N TRP A 281 -21.67 -0.40 -26.61
CA TRP A 281 -22.01 0.42 -27.78
C TRP A 281 -23.31 1.18 -27.54
N ALA A 282 -23.45 2.37 -28.12
CA ALA A 282 -24.74 3.06 -28.15
C ALA A 282 -25.45 2.67 -29.45
N GLY A 283 -26.37 1.71 -29.38
CA GLY A 283 -27.12 1.22 -30.54
C GLY A 283 -28.07 2.27 -31.13
N ASN A 284 -28.59 3.16 -30.29
CA ASN A 284 -29.33 4.35 -30.69
C ASN A 284 -29.06 5.45 -29.64
N TRP A 285 -28.80 6.68 -30.07
CA TRP A 285 -28.67 7.80 -29.14
C TRP A 285 -28.95 9.14 -29.83
N GLY A 286 -29.17 10.16 -29.01
CA GLY A 286 -29.37 11.54 -29.48
C GLY A 286 -30.45 12.28 -28.70
N TRP A 287 -30.86 13.41 -29.26
CA TRP A 287 -31.94 14.26 -28.75
C TRP A 287 -32.97 14.50 -29.85
N ASN A 288 -34.24 14.55 -29.47
CA ASN A 288 -35.33 14.71 -30.42
C ASN A 288 -35.64 16.20 -30.64
N SER A 289 -35.74 16.63 -31.89
CA SER A 289 -36.07 18.00 -32.29
C SER A 289 -37.16 17.98 -33.38
N LEU A 290 -38.41 17.84 -32.96
CA LEU A 290 -39.54 18.01 -33.88
C LEU A 290 -39.60 19.45 -34.41
N PRO A 291 -39.98 19.65 -35.68
CA PRO A 291 -40.05 20.98 -36.28
C PRO A 291 -41.15 21.84 -35.66
N ASP A 292 -40.99 23.16 -35.74
CA ASP A 292 -42.01 24.11 -35.32
C ASP A 292 -43.33 23.87 -36.07
N GLY A 293 -44.43 23.71 -35.33
CA GLY A 293 -45.75 23.42 -35.91
C GLY A 293 -46.00 21.94 -36.21
N TRP A 294 -45.21 21.01 -35.66
CA TRP A 294 -45.46 19.56 -35.74
C TRP A 294 -46.91 19.18 -35.38
N THR A 295 -47.56 18.40 -36.25
CA THR A 295 -48.94 17.93 -36.09
C THR A 295 -49.07 16.41 -35.89
N GLY A 296 -47.96 15.68 -35.90
CA GLY A 296 -47.94 14.24 -35.65
C GLY A 296 -47.94 13.90 -34.17
N GLU A 297 -47.54 12.66 -33.84
CA GLU A 297 -47.47 12.19 -32.46
C GLU A 297 -46.35 12.91 -31.68
N PRO A 298 -46.55 13.22 -30.38
CA PRO A 298 -45.53 13.90 -29.58
C PRO A 298 -44.32 12.98 -29.30
N SER A 299 -43.15 13.59 -29.13
CA SER A 299 -41.93 12.84 -28.77
C SER A 299 -42.00 12.30 -27.33
N LEU A 300 -41.73 10.99 -27.20
CA LEU A 300 -41.52 10.31 -25.91
C LEU A 300 -40.08 10.44 -25.40
N TRP A 301 -39.16 10.97 -26.24
CA TRP A 301 -37.73 11.11 -25.93
C TRP A 301 -37.35 12.55 -25.58
N GLY A 302 -38.30 13.29 -24.99
CA GLY A 302 -38.17 14.73 -24.76
C GLY A 302 -38.22 15.55 -26.05
N GLN A 303 -38.09 16.87 -25.92
CA GLN A 303 -38.13 17.78 -27.06
C GLN A 303 -37.08 18.89 -26.88
N THR A 304 -36.30 19.13 -27.92
CA THR A 304 -35.37 20.25 -28.03
C THR A 304 -35.54 20.97 -29.38
N ASN A 305 -34.69 21.94 -29.70
CA ASN A 305 -34.64 22.57 -31.03
C ASN A 305 -33.40 22.09 -31.82
N GLU A 306 -33.40 22.29 -33.15
CA GLU A 306 -32.32 21.78 -34.02
C GLU A 306 -30.92 22.27 -33.62
N GLN A 307 -30.78 23.53 -33.22
CA GLN A 307 -29.49 24.08 -32.79
C GLN A 307 -29.01 23.45 -31.49
N GLN A 308 -29.91 23.25 -30.55
CA GLN A 308 -29.63 22.62 -29.27
C GLN A 308 -29.33 21.12 -29.43
N GLN A 309 -30.06 20.41 -30.31
CA GLN A 309 -29.77 19.04 -30.72
C GLN A 309 -28.34 18.95 -31.27
N SER A 310 -27.97 19.82 -32.21
CA SER A 310 -26.63 19.87 -32.79
C SER A 310 -25.54 20.05 -31.71
N ASN A 311 -25.70 21.06 -30.83
CA ASN A 311 -24.75 21.34 -29.76
C ASN A 311 -24.61 20.17 -28.76
N TRP A 312 -25.73 19.57 -28.35
CA TRP A 312 -25.74 18.45 -27.41
C TRP A 312 -25.18 17.16 -28.00
N THR A 313 -25.42 16.89 -29.28
CA THR A 313 -24.80 15.77 -30.00
C THR A 313 -23.28 15.86 -29.97
N ILE A 314 -22.71 17.03 -30.30
CA ILE A 314 -21.25 17.22 -30.27
C ILE A 314 -20.70 17.09 -28.84
N ALA A 315 -21.32 17.77 -27.86
CA ALA A 315 -20.89 17.71 -26.47
C ALA A 315 -21.02 16.31 -25.86
N GLY A 316 -22.02 15.52 -26.26
CA GLY A 316 -22.20 14.12 -25.86
C GLY A 316 -21.09 13.22 -26.39
N LEU A 317 -20.71 13.38 -27.67
CA LEU A 317 -19.60 12.65 -28.27
C LEU A 317 -18.25 13.01 -27.61
N GLU A 318 -18.02 14.30 -27.35
CA GLU A 318 -16.83 14.74 -26.60
C GLU A 318 -16.79 14.17 -25.19
N ARG A 319 -17.92 14.17 -24.47
CA ARG A 319 -17.99 13.56 -23.14
C ARG A 319 -17.67 12.07 -23.20
N ALA A 320 -18.26 11.32 -24.12
CA ALA A 320 -17.98 9.89 -24.30
C ALA A 320 -16.50 9.63 -24.58
N ARG A 321 -15.86 10.39 -25.48
CA ARG A 321 -14.41 10.26 -25.78
C ARG A 321 -13.51 10.57 -24.59
N ARG A 322 -13.89 11.55 -23.75
CA ARG A 322 -13.09 11.96 -22.59
C ARG A 322 -13.26 11.03 -21.39
N GLU A 323 -14.49 10.59 -21.14
CA GLU A 323 -14.88 9.95 -19.89
C GLU A 323 -15.06 8.43 -20.03
N TRP A 324 -15.42 7.94 -21.21
CA TRP A 324 -15.88 6.57 -21.43
C TRP A 324 -15.03 5.87 -22.50
N PRO A 325 -13.74 5.57 -22.24
CA PRO A 325 -12.94 4.76 -23.16
C PRO A 325 -13.54 3.37 -23.41
N TRP A 326 -14.41 2.90 -22.51
CA TRP A 326 -15.21 1.68 -22.65
C TRP A 326 -16.41 1.81 -23.59
N MET A 327 -16.83 3.03 -23.96
CA MET A 327 -17.86 3.24 -24.97
C MET A 327 -17.25 3.00 -26.34
N GLY A 328 -17.90 2.21 -27.18
CA GLY A 328 -17.44 1.85 -28.51
C GLY A 328 -18.05 2.71 -29.61
N VAL A 329 -18.83 2.11 -30.51
CA VAL A 329 -19.53 2.88 -31.56
C VAL A 329 -20.79 3.52 -30.97
N LEU A 330 -21.05 4.78 -31.31
CA LEU A 330 -22.27 5.49 -30.97
C LEU A 330 -23.09 5.79 -32.21
N PHE A 331 -24.12 4.98 -32.46
CA PHE A 331 -25.02 5.11 -33.60
C PHE A 331 -26.11 6.16 -33.33
N LEU A 332 -25.95 7.35 -33.92
CA LEU A 332 -26.99 8.37 -33.89
C LEU A 332 -28.31 7.79 -34.40
N GLU A 333 -29.41 8.13 -33.73
CA GLU A 333 -30.67 7.39 -33.82
C GLU A 333 -31.16 7.17 -35.26
N ASN A 334 -31.02 8.14 -36.18
CA ASN A 334 -31.12 7.89 -37.62
C ASN A 334 -30.48 8.99 -38.49
N TRP A 335 -30.07 8.63 -39.70
CA TRP A 335 -29.83 9.59 -40.79
C TRP A 335 -31.18 10.15 -41.27
N GLN A 336 -32.05 9.23 -41.70
CA GLN A 336 -33.48 9.42 -41.91
C GLN A 336 -34.22 8.20 -41.35
N PRO A 337 -35.40 8.36 -40.74
CA PRO A 337 -36.14 7.25 -40.15
C PRO A 337 -36.89 6.46 -41.23
N GLY A 338 -36.96 5.13 -41.07
CA GLY A 338 -37.87 4.27 -41.84
C GLY A 338 -39.30 4.28 -41.30
N ALA A 339 -39.83 5.46 -40.95
CA ALA A 339 -41.11 5.61 -40.24
C ALA A 339 -42.10 6.51 -40.99
N ALA A 340 -43.39 6.44 -40.62
CA ALA A 340 -44.44 7.29 -41.18
C ALA A 340 -44.14 8.79 -40.94
N ALA A 341 -44.70 9.67 -41.78
CA ALA A 341 -44.39 11.11 -41.77
C ALA A 341 -44.84 11.83 -40.47
N ASP A 342 -45.73 11.23 -39.70
CA ASP A 342 -46.27 11.70 -38.42
C ASP A 342 -45.61 11.02 -37.19
N ASP A 343 -44.60 10.18 -37.40
CA ASP A 343 -43.84 9.51 -36.33
C ASP A 343 -42.81 10.47 -35.70
N PRO A 344 -42.72 10.56 -34.36
CA PRO A 344 -41.81 11.46 -33.68
C PRO A 344 -40.32 11.16 -33.92
N ARG A 345 -39.95 9.98 -34.46
CA ARG A 345 -38.57 9.65 -34.87
C ARG A 345 -38.01 10.61 -35.92
N TRP A 346 -38.87 11.30 -36.67
CA TRP A 346 -38.44 12.40 -37.55
C TRP A 346 -37.74 13.53 -36.81
N GLY A 347 -37.95 13.68 -35.51
CA GLY A 347 -37.20 14.62 -34.68
C GLY A 347 -35.73 14.28 -34.48
N PHE A 348 -35.32 13.02 -34.68
CA PHE A 348 -33.92 12.59 -34.56
C PHE A 348 -33.12 12.69 -35.86
N SER A 349 -33.79 12.81 -37.01
CA SER A 349 -33.14 12.85 -38.31
C SER A 349 -32.08 13.94 -38.38
N ILE A 350 -30.90 13.59 -38.89
CA ILE A 350 -29.80 14.52 -39.11
C ILE A 350 -29.62 14.90 -40.59
N ALA A 351 -30.27 14.19 -41.51
CA ALA A 351 -30.18 14.45 -42.94
C ALA A 351 -30.65 15.88 -43.28
N GLY A 352 -29.76 16.64 -43.92
CA GLY A 352 -30.04 18.05 -44.28
C GLY A 352 -30.20 19.00 -43.09
N ARG A 353 -29.87 18.55 -41.86
CA ARG A 353 -30.00 19.36 -40.63
C ARG A 353 -28.64 19.86 -40.12
N PRO A 354 -28.62 20.92 -39.28
CA PRO A 354 -27.38 21.47 -38.71
C PRO A 354 -26.51 20.44 -37.98
N THR A 355 -27.11 19.39 -37.42
CA THR A 355 -26.42 18.31 -36.73
C THR A 355 -25.44 17.55 -37.64
N ALA A 356 -25.80 17.24 -38.90
CA ALA A 356 -24.91 16.56 -39.83
C ALA A 356 -23.70 17.43 -40.21
N THR A 357 -23.92 18.72 -40.49
CA THR A 357 -22.83 19.67 -40.77
C THR A 357 -21.91 19.88 -39.57
N ALA A 358 -22.48 19.98 -38.36
CA ALA A 358 -21.69 20.11 -37.14
C ALA A 358 -20.84 18.85 -36.88
N LEU A 359 -21.38 17.66 -37.13
CA LEU A 359 -20.65 16.41 -36.99
C LEU A 359 -19.51 16.30 -38.00
N GLN A 360 -19.76 16.67 -39.26
CA GLN A 360 -18.72 16.75 -40.29
C GLN A 360 -17.58 17.68 -39.86
N ALA A 361 -17.91 18.91 -39.42
CA ALA A 361 -16.92 19.88 -38.97
C ALA A 361 -16.16 19.38 -37.73
N TYR A 362 -16.84 18.71 -36.80
CA TYR A 362 -16.23 18.14 -35.61
C TYR A 362 -15.25 17.00 -35.94
N ILE A 363 -15.65 16.06 -36.81
CA ILE A 363 -14.80 14.94 -37.25
C ILE A 363 -13.58 15.47 -38.01
N ALA A 364 -13.77 16.41 -38.94
CA ALA A 364 -12.69 17.03 -39.70
C ALA A 364 -11.70 17.81 -38.82
N ALA A 365 -12.18 18.37 -37.69
CA ALA A 365 -11.36 19.10 -36.75
C ALA A 365 -10.60 18.21 -35.75
N GLN A 366 -10.88 16.89 -35.69
CA GLN A 366 -10.16 16.00 -34.79
C GLN A 366 -8.74 15.78 -35.32
N PRO A 367 -7.69 16.18 -34.56
CA PRO A 367 -6.33 15.92 -34.97
C PRO A 367 -6.06 14.41 -34.90
N PRO A 368 -5.77 13.74 -36.04
CA PRO A 368 -5.48 12.31 -36.03
C PRO A 368 -4.25 11.99 -35.18
N GLU A 369 -3.32 12.96 -35.03
CA GLU A 369 -2.11 12.82 -34.24
C GLU A 369 -2.32 12.89 -32.71
N VAL A 370 -3.55 12.85 -32.20
CA VAL A 370 -3.81 12.96 -30.75
C VAL A 370 -4.61 11.76 -30.25
N ALA A 371 -3.98 10.96 -29.37
CA ALA A 371 -4.63 9.87 -28.68
C ALA A 371 -5.56 10.37 -27.56
N MET A 372 -6.84 9.95 -27.59
CA MET A 372 -7.82 10.27 -26.55
C MET A 372 -7.67 9.34 -25.32
N PRO A 373 -8.34 9.61 -24.18
CA PRO A 373 -8.33 8.72 -23.02
C PRO A 373 -8.68 7.27 -23.40
N GLY A 374 -7.94 6.32 -22.84
CA GLY A 374 -7.95 4.91 -23.26
C GLY A 374 -6.55 4.33 -23.40
N PHE A 375 -6.46 3.04 -23.67
CA PHE A 375 -5.20 2.36 -23.99
C PHE A 375 -4.96 2.33 -25.49
N HIS A 376 -3.70 2.58 -25.88
CA HIS A 376 -3.23 2.61 -27.25
C HIS A 376 -2.01 1.70 -27.39
N PRO A 377 -2.08 0.63 -28.22
CA PRO A 377 -0.95 -0.27 -28.42
C PRO A 377 0.18 0.46 -29.15
N ALA A 378 1.43 0.03 -28.91
CA ALA A 378 2.58 0.55 -29.63
C ALA A 378 2.45 0.21 -31.12
N ASN A 379 2.31 1.24 -31.98
CA ASN A 379 2.04 1.06 -33.40
C ASN A 379 2.73 2.17 -34.21
N PRO A 380 3.67 1.84 -35.12
CA PRO A 380 4.37 2.85 -35.92
C PRO A 380 3.50 3.52 -36.98
N ASN A 381 2.33 2.94 -37.31
CA ASN A 381 1.39 3.50 -38.27
C ASN A 381 0.34 4.42 -37.61
N ASP A 382 0.30 4.49 -36.29
CA ASP A 382 -0.60 5.38 -35.56
C ASP A 382 -0.01 6.80 -35.52
N PRO A 383 -0.69 7.80 -36.10
CA PRO A 383 -0.16 9.17 -36.18
C PRO A 383 0.01 9.86 -34.81
N SER A 384 -0.59 9.33 -33.74
CA SER A 384 -0.35 9.81 -32.38
C SER A 384 1.01 9.39 -31.82
N GLN A 385 1.73 8.51 -32.52
CA GLN A 385 2.99 7.91 -32.10
C GLN A 385 4.08 8.20 -33.14
N THR A 386 5.29 8.52 -32.69
CA THR A 386 6.44 8.68 -33.58
C THR A 386 7.65 7.99 -32.96
N PHE A 387 8.13 6.96 -33.64
CA PHE A 387 9.28 6.17 -33.22
C PHE A 387 10.51 6.60 -34.03
N GLU A 388 11.61 6.87 -33.34
CA GLU A 388 12.89 7.25 -33.92
C GLU A 388 13.98 6.29 -33.43
N GLY A 389 14.80 5.77 -34.34
CA GLY A 389 15.86 4.81 -34.02
C GLY A 389 15.59 3.42 -34.59
N ALA A 390 16.07 2.38 -33.92
CA ALA A 390 16.08 0.99 -34.41
C ALA A 390 14.98 0.11 -33.80
N TRP A 391 13.81 0.68 -33.48
CA TRP A 391 12.68 -0.06 -32.90
C TRP A 391 12.20 -1.22 -33.79
N GLU A 392 11.91 -2.36 -33.16
CA GLU A 392 11.22 -3.50 -33.80
C GLU A 392 9.78 -3.61 -33.28
N PHE A 393 8.88 -4.18 -34.09
CA PHE A 393 7.45 -4.23 -33.78
C PHE A 393 6.86 -5.62 -33.96
N SER A 394 6.00 -6.01 -33.02
CA SER A 394 5.20 -7.24 -33.03
C SER A 394 3.76 -6.91 -32.66
N PRO A 395 2.76 -7.41 -33.41
CA PRO A 395 1.36 -7.31 -33.02
C PRO A 395 1.05 -7.95 -31.66
N GLU A 396 1.80 -8.99 -31.27
CA GLU A 396 1.59 -9.73 -30.03
C GLU A 396 2.30 -9.07 -28.84
N PHE A 397 3.54 -8.59 -29.03
CA PHE A 397 4.39 -8.15 -27.94
C PHE A 397 4.54 -6.62 -27.83
N GLY A 398 4.22 -5.87 -28.88
CA GLY A 398 4.38 -4.42 -28.95
C GLY A 398 5.69 -4.01 -29.61
N ALA A 399 6.40 -3.05 -29.01
CA ALA A 399 7.64 -2.50 -29.52
C ALA A 399 8.85 -2.95 -28.69
N ASP A 400 9.93 -3.34 -29.37
CA ASP A 400 11.21 -3.69 -28.77
C ASP A 400 12.27 -2.63 -29.05
N ILE A 401 13.13 -2.41 -28.06
CA ILE A 401 14.18 -1.38 -28.10
C ILE A 401 15.33 -1.93 -28.94
N GLY A 402 15.71 -1.30 -30.05
CA GLY A 402 16.84 -1.76 -30.85
C GLY A 402 18.20 -1.39 -30.24
N GLN A 403 18.29 -0.19 -29.67
CA GLN A 403 19.52 0.32 -29.07
C GLN A 403 19.26 1.41 -28.02
N THR A 404 20.27 1.71 -27.21
CA THR A 404 20.24 2.89 -26.33
C THR A 404 20.15 4.17 -27.17
N GLY A 405 19.27 5.09 -26.78
CA GLY A 405 19.02 6.34 -27.47
C GLY A 405 17.83 6.30 -28.44
N ASP A 406 17.22 5.13 -28.65
CA ASP A 406 15.95 5.02 -29.35
C ASP A 406 14.87 5.84 -28.65
N LYS A 407 14.07 6.58 -29.42
CA LYS A 407 13.06 7.51 -28.90
C LYS A 407 11.67 7.15 -29.37
N VAL A 408 10.69 7.44 -28.54
CA VAL A 408 9.29 7.43 -28.94
C VAL A 408 8.57 8.64 -28.37
N ARG A 409 7.74 9.27 -29.21
CA ARG A 409 6.86 10.37 -28.84
C ARG A 409 5.41 9.91 -28.92
N PHE A 410 4.66 10.18 -27.86
CA PHE A 410 3.21 9.97 -27.79
C PHE A 410 2.51 11.30 -27.60
N THR A 411 1.62 11.65 -28.52
CA THR A 411 0.79 12.85 -28.42
C THR A 411 -0.61 12.45 -27.97
N PHE A 412 -1.08 13.04 -26.87
CA PHE A 412 -2.33 12.61 -26.24
C PHE A 412 -3.15 13.78 -25.68
N TRP A 413 -4.44 13.55 -25.46
CA TRP A 413 -5.34 14.43 -24.72
C TRP A 413 -5.76 13.76 -23.41
N GLY A 414 -5.47 14.37 -22.26
CA GLY A 414 -5.82 13.78 -20.97
C GLY A 414 -5.24 14.52 -19.78
N THR A 415 -5.29 13.88 -18.60
CA THR A 415 -4.73 14.41 -17.35
C THR A 415 -3.67 13.51 -16.73
N ASP A 416 -3.61 12.26 -17.17
CA ASP A 416 -2.69 11.26 -16.66
C ASP A 416 -2.22 10.41 -17.85
N ILE A 417 -0.94 10.00 -17.83
CA ILE A 417 -0.39 9.06 -18.81
C ILE A 417 0.50 8.05 -18.12
N GLY A 418 0.43 6.81 -18.58
CA GLY A 418 1.38 5.77 -18.23
C GLY A 418 1.68 4.87 -19.41
N ILE A 419 2.68 4.03 -19.25
CA ILE A 419 3.13 3.10 -20.28
C ILE A 419 3.02 1.67 -19.80
N LYS A 420 2.51 0.80 -20.67
CA LYS A 420 2.41 -0.63 -20.41
C LYS A 420 3.73 -1.26 -20.81
N VAL A 421 4.48 -1.71 -19.81
CA VAL A 421 5.83 -2.21 -19.98
C VAL A 421 5.98 -3.61 -19.40
N ARG A 422 6.88 -4.40 -19.98
CA ARG A 422 7.33 -5.66 -19.40
C ARG A 422 8.34 -5.38 -18.29
N ARG A 423 8.16 -6.02 -17.14
CA ARG A 423 9.09 -5.94 -16.01
C ARG A 423 9.57 -7.34 -15.64
N ALA A 424 10.86 -7.57 -15.83
CA ALA A 424 11.52 -8.85 -15.54
C ALA A 424 12.96 -8.63 -15.03
N ASP A 425 13.75 -9.69 -14.86
CA ASP A 425 15.15 -9.62 -14.42
C ASP A 425 16.12 -9.19 -15.54
N PHE A 426 15.87 -8.02 -16.12
CA PHE A 426 16.78 -7.36 -17.08
C PHE A 426 17.00 -5.89 -16.70
N ARG A 427 18.14 -5.35 -17.11
CA ARG A 427 18.52 -3.95 -16.85
C ARG A 427 18.13 -3.08 -18.03
N ALA A 428 17.09 -2.27 -17.88
CA ALA A 428 16.67 -1.28 -18.86
C ALA A 428 15.89 -0.14 -18.21
N ARG A 429 15.84 1.02 -18.87
CA ARG A 429 15.11 2.21 -18.41
C ARG A 429 14.52 2.99 -19.57
N PHE A 430 13.44 3.72 -19.27
CA PHE A 430 12.98 4.85 -20.09
C PHE A 430 13.22 6.17 -19.36
N TYR A 431 13.80 7.14 -20.04
CA TYR A 431 13.85 8.52 -19.60
C TYR A 431 12.66 9.27 -20.18
N ALA A 432 11.82 9.84 -19.34
CA ALA A 432 10.54 10.39 -19.74
C ALA A 432 10.45 11.90 -19.50
N THR A 433 9.97 12.62 -20.51
CA THR A 433 9.54 14.02 -20.37
C THR A 433 8.11 14.18 -20.85
N VAL A 434 7.36 15.06 -20.20
CA VAL A 434 6.03 15.49 -20.64
C VAL A 434 6.08 16.98 -20.89
N ASP A 435 5.75 17.39 -22.11
CA ASP A 435 5.84 18.79 -22.59
C ASP A 435 7.23 19.41 -22.36
N GLY A 436 8.27 18.59 -22.57
CA GLY A 436 9.68 18.99 -22.38
C GLY A 436 10.10 19.13 -20.91
N GLN A 437 9.23 18.83 -19.94
CA GLN A 437 9.56 18.82 -18.52
C GLN A 437 9.74 17.38 -18.03
N PRO A 438 10.62 17.12 -17.05
CA PRO A 438 10.77 15.79 -16.47
C PRO A 438 9.43 15.25 -15.93
N ALA A 439 9.08 14.02 -16.30
CA ALA A 439 7.81 13.40 -15.94
C ALA A 439 7.58 13.41 -14.41
N ASN A 440 6.40 13.84 -13.97
CA ASN A 440 6.15 14.18 -12.57
C ASN A 440 5.75 13.00 -11.68
N ALA A 441 5.57 11.80 -12.24
CA ALA A 441 5.27 10.58 -11.47
C ALA A 441 6.45 9.60 -11.39
N LEU A 442 7.61 9.95 -11.95
CA LEU A 442 8.82 9.13 -11.96
C LEU A 442 9.93 9.72 -11.08
N PRO A 443 10.76 8.86 -10.46
CA PRO A 443 11.95 9.31 -9.74
C PRO A 443 12.96 9.93 -10.71
N ARG A 444 13.86 10.77 -10.18
CA ARG A 444 14.89 11.44 -10.98
C ARG A 444 16.27 10.88 -10.71
N ASP A 445 17.06 10.69 -11.76
CA ASP A 445 18.50 10.41 -11.69
C ASP A 445 19.31 11.52 -12.39
N GLU A 446 20.59 11.25 -12.67
CA GLU A 446 21.51 12.19 -13.34
C GLU A 446 21.16 12.48 -14.81
N ASN A 447 20.33 11.65 -15.44
CA ASN A 447 19.92 11.76 -16.84
C ASN A 447 18.47 12.25 -16.98
N GLY A 448 17.64 12.22 -15.93
CA GLY A 448 16.30 12.79 -15.95
C GLY A 448 15.29 12.01 -15.10
N ALA A 449 14.01 12.15 -15.42
CA ALA A 449 12.96 11.34 -14.81
C ALA A 449 12.97 9.94 -15.44
N ALA A 450 13.18 8.90 -14.64
CA ALA A 450 13.48 7.56 -15.13
C ALA A 450 12.44 6.53 -14.67
N LEU A 451 11.95 5.72 -15.62
CA LEU A 451 11.23 4.49 -15.34
C LEU A 451 12.21 3.32 -15.42
N VAL A 452 12.46 2.67 -14.29
CA VAL A 452 13.23 1.42 -14.23
C VAL A 452 12.34 0.28 -14.69
N LEU A 453 12.79 -0.51 -15.66
CA LEU A 453 12.02 -1.64 -16.20
C LEU A 453 12.27 -2.93 -15.45
N THR A 454 13.38 -3.04 -14.72
CA THR A 454 13.69 -4.23 -13.94
C THR A 454 12.62 -4.51 -12.88
N SER A 455 12.23 -5.77 -12.76
CA SER A 455 11.36 -6.21 -11.67
C SER A 455 12.03 -6.01 -10.30
N ALA A 456 11.21 -5.60 -9.32
CA ALA A 456 11.61 -5.49 -7.93
C ALA A 456 11.96 -6.87 -7.33
N ASP A 457 11.32 -7.94 -7.82
CA ASP A 457 11.65 -9.33 -7.50
C ASP A 457 12.22 -10.02 -8.76
N PRO A 458 13.47 -10.49 -8.75
CA PRO A 458 14.07 -11.17 -9.91
C PRO A 458 13.30 -12.41 -10.38
N GLY A 459 12.46 -13.03 -9.53
CA GLY A 459 11.64 -14.18 -9.91
C GLY A 459 10.33 -13.82 -10.64
N GLU A 460 9.99 -12.54 -10.75
CA GLU A 460 8.76 -12.07 -11.37
C GLU A 460 8.99 -11.56 -12.81
N ASP A 461 8.14 -11.98 -13.74
CA ASP A 461 8.05 -11.48 -15.12
C ASP A 461 6.58 -11.14 -15.42
N PHE A 462 6.28 -9.87 -15.59
CA PHE A 462 4.90 -9.40 -15.74
C PHE A 462 4.79 -8.12 -16.57
N MET A 463 3.62 -7.89 -17.14
CA MET A 463 3.25 -6.63 -17.76
C MET A 463 2.55 -5.73 -16.74
N ALA A 464 2.94 -4.46 -16.69
CA ALA A 464 2.26 -3.47 -15.85
C ALA A 464 2.16 -2.12 -16.55
N ILE A 465 1.04 -1.43 -16.32
CA ILE A 465 0.90 -0.02 -16.69
C ILE A 465 1.56 0.82 -15.59
N GLU A 466 2.71 1.40 -15.93
CA GLU A 466 3.48 2.24 -15.02
C GLU A 466 3.13 3.72 -15.25
N PRO A 467 2.68 4.44 -14.21
CA PRO A 467 2.33 5.85 -14.32
C PRO A 467 3.57 6.69 -14.59
N VAL A 468 3.53 7.49 -15.67
CA VAL A 468 4.62 8.38 -16.07
C VAL A 468 4.34 9.82 -15.62
N ALA A 469 3.11 10.29 -15.85
CA ALA A 469 2.67 11.59 -15.36
C ALA A 469 1.22 11.56 -14.86
N ARG A 470 0.94 12.43 -13.88
CA ARG A 470 -0.37 12.54 -13.23
C ARG A 470 -0.74 14.00 -12.97
N ASN A 471 -2.04 14.28 -12.89
CA ASN A 471 -2.57 15.63 -12.59
C ASN A 471 -2.07 16.72 -13.56
N LEU A 472 -1.95 16.39 -14.84
CA LEU A 472 -1.74 17.36 -15.90
C LEU A 472 -3.00 18.22 -16.07
N ILE A 473 -2.84 19.40 -16.66
CA ILE A 473 -3.97 20.27 -17.02
C ILE A 473 -4.76 19.58 -18.13
N PRO A 474 -6.09 19.39 -18.06
CA PRO A 474 -6.84 18.76 -19.13
C PRO A 474 -6.56 19.42 -20.49
N GLY A 475 -5.98 18.68 -21.42
CA GLY A 475 -5.55 19.22 -22.70
C GLY A 475 -4.62 18.28 -23.47
N ARG A 476 -4.08 18.81 -24.58
CA ARG A 476 -3.08 18.13 -25.42
C ARG A 476 -1.70 18.20 -24.76
N HIS A 477 -1.02 17.07 -24.74
CA HIS A 477 0.32 16.88 -24.18
C HIS A 477 1.18 16.00 -25.08
N VAL A 478 2.49 16.07 -24.91
CA VAL A 478 3.46 15.19 -25.59
C VAL A 478 4.33 14.50 -24.56
N LEU A 479 4.29 13.17 -24.51
CA LEU A 479 5.22 12.32 -23.78
C LEU A 479 6.36 11.92 -24.72
N GLU A 480 7.60 12.23 -24.37
CA GLU A 480 8.81 11.73 -25.05
C GLU A 480 9.52 10.74 -24.12
N LEU A 481 9.81 9.55 -24.64
CA LEU A 481 10.61 8.53 -23.98
C LEU A 481 11.91 8.32 -24.74
N GLU A 482 13.01 8.23 -24.01
CA GLU A 482 14.31 7.81 -24.53
C GLU A 482 14.74 6.51 -23.84
N ALA A 483 15.01 5.48 -24.64
CA ALA A 483 15.35 4.15 -24.17
C ALA A 483 16.83 4.04 -23.75
N SER A 484 17.08 3.33 -22.66
CA SER A 484 18.42 2.95 -22.23
C SER A 484 18.46 1.45 -21.94
N ARG A 485 19.12 0.70 -22.83
CA ARG A 485 19.15 -0.77 -22.86
C ARG A 485 17.76 -1.41 -23.01
N GLY A 486 17.69 -2.74 -22.92
CA GLY A 486 16.43 -3.49 -22.97
C GLY A 486 16.08 -4.08 -24.33
N TRP A 487 17.07 -4.22 -25.22
CA TRP A 487 16.91 -4.94 -26.48
C TRP A 487 16.61 -6.43 -26.26
N ASP A 488 15.87 -7.01 -27.20
CA ASP A 488 15.33 -8.37 -27.18
C ASP A 488 14.41 -8.64 -25.97
N GLN A 489 13.80 -7.60 -25.38
CA GLN A 489 12.95 -7.77 -24.18
C GLN A 489 11.47 -7.51 -24.42
N TRP A 490 11.09 -6.93 -25.57
CA TRP A 490 9.74 -6.46 -25.86
C TRP A 490 9.21 -5.56 -24.74
N ALA A 491 10.01 -4.56 -24.41
CA ALA A 491 9.85 -3.77 -23.20
C ALA A 491 8.59 -2.89 -23.20
N LEU A 492 8.07 -2.47 -24.36
CA LEU A 492 7.01 -1.47 -24.48
C LEU A 492 5.81 -2.03 -25.26
N ASN A 493 4.71 -2.30 -24.57
CA ASN A 493 3.49 -2.80 -25.21
C ASN A 493 2.58 -1.66 -25.74
N GLY A 494 2.60 -0.51 -25.09
CA GLY A 494 1.78 0.65 -25.47
C GLY A 494 1.69 1.68 -24.37
N PHE A 495 0.76 2.62 -24.49
CA PHE A 495 0.52 3.65 -23.49
C PHE A 495 -0.97 3.76 -23.15
N SER A 496 -1.25 4.26 -21.96
CA SER A 496 -2.59 4.47 -21.45
C SER A 496 -2.77 5.91 -21.01
N VAL A 497 -3.87 6.50 -21.42
CA VAL A 497 -4.24 7.89 -21.14
C VAL A 497 -5.45 7.90 -20.22
N GLY A 498 -5.32 8.56 -19.08
CA GLY A 498 -6.39 8.77 -18.11
C GLY A 498 -6.96 10.18 -18.18
N TYR A 499 -8.20 10.31 -17.73
CA TYR A 499 -8.87 11.60 -17.57
C TYR A 499 -9.45 11.73 -16.17
N ARG A 500 -9.24 12.91 -15.57
CA ARG A 500 -9.80 13.32 -14.30
C ARG A 500 -10.48 14.68 -14.43
N PRO A 501 -11.76 14.79 -14.07
CA PRO A 501 -12.45 16.08 -14.04
C PRO A 501 -11.74 17.09 -13.14
N ALA A 502 -11.74 18.36 -13.54
CA ALA A 502 -11.28 19.45 -12.70
C ALA A 502 -12.15 19.57 -11.42
N GLY A 503 -11.56 20.08 -10.33
CA GLY A 503 -12.29 20.38 -9.09
C GLY A 503 -12.44 19.21 -8.09
N LEU A 504 -11.89 18.02 -8.39
CA LEU A 504 -11.82 16.91 -7.44
C LEU A 504 -11.02 17.27 -6.19
N SER A 505 -11.39 16.67 -5.05
CA SER A 505 -10.70 16.93 -3.81
C SER A 505 -9.31 16.25 -3.81
N GLN A 506 -8.27 17.06 -3.63
CA GLN A 506 -6.92 16.54 -3.46
C GLN A 506 -6.82 15.64 -2.20
N PRO A 507 -6.02 14.56 -2.21
CA PRO A 507 -5.89 13.63 -1.07
C PRO A 507 -5.54 14.32 0.26
N TRP A 508 -4.72 15.37 0.21
CA TRP A 508 -4.28 16.10 1.40
C TRP A 508 -5.41 16.87 2.10
N HIS A 509 -6.48 17.26 1.40
CA HIS A 509 -7.65 17.88 2.03
C HIS A 509 -8.27 16.92 3.06
N ARG A 510 -8.45 15.65 2.67
CA ARG A 510 -9.01 14.61 3.53
C ARG A 510 -8.06 14.26 4.69
N ALA A 511 -6.77 14.16 4.43
CA ALA A 511 -5.76 13.94 5.47
C ALA A 511 -5.73 15.08 6.50
N THR A 512 -5.82 16.33 6.05
CA THR A 512 -5.86 17.51 6.91
C THR A 512 -7.11 17.50 7.80
N LEU A 513 -8.28 17.21 7.23
CA LEU A 513 -9.52 17.06 7.99
C LEU A 513 -9.46 15.92 9.02
N PHE A 514 -8.82 14.80 8.68
CA PHE A 514 -8.64 13.68 9.60
C PHE A 514 -7.71 14.04 10.77
N LEU A 515 -6.57 14.68 10.49
CA LEU A 515 -5.66 15.18 11.52
C LEU A 515 -6.33 16.24 12.40
N ALA A 516 -7.13 17.13 11.82
CA ALA A 516 -7.93 18.10 12.57
C ALA A 516 -8.94 17.39 13.49
N SER A 517 -9.60 16.32 13.03
CA SER A 517 -10.49 15.50 13.86
C SER A 517 -9.76 14.86 15.04
N LEU A 518 -8.55 14.32 14.83
CA LEU A 518 -7.73 13.75 15.91
C LEU A 518 -7.31 14.82 16.93
N LEU A 519 -6.92 16.01 16.45
CA LEU A 519 -6.60 17.14 17.32
C LEU A 519 -7.81 17.55 18.16
N CYS A 520 -8.98 17.70 17.53
CA CYS A 520 -10.24 18.00 18.21
C CYS A 520 -10.61 16.91 19.24
N LEU A 521 -10.42 15.63 18.92
CA LEU A 521 -10.65 14.54 19.87
C LEU A 521 -9.67 14.60 21.06
N GLY A 522 -8.40 14.94 20.80
CA GLY A 522 -7.40 15.20 21.84
C GLY A 522 -7.79 16.36 22.76
N VAL A 523 -8.26 17.48 22.18
CA VAL A 523 -8.81 18.62 22.94
C VAL A 523 -10.03 18.20 23.75
N ALA A 524 -10.94 17.42 23.17
CA ALA A 524 -12.12 16.90 23.87
C ALA A 524 -11.73 16.02 25.06
N ILE A 525 -10.78 15.11 24.92
CA ILE A 525 -10.27 14.26 26.01
C ILE A 525 -9.62 15.12 27.09
N TYR A 526 -8.82 16.11 26.69
CA TYR A 526 -8.14 17.03 27.61
C TYR A 526 -9.12 17.90 28.40
N SER A 527 -10.11 18.50 27.73
CA SER A 527 -11.15 19.31 28.36
C SER A 527 -12.11 18.46 29.18
N ALA A 528 -12.44 17.25 28.72
CA ALA A 528 -13.25 16.29 29.48
C ALA A 528 -12.57 15.96 30.80
N ARG A 529 -11.27 15.67 30.82
CA ARG A 529 -10.54 15.38 32.08
C ARG A 529 -10.57 16.53 33.09
N ARG A 530 -10.86 17.76 32.64
CA ARG A 530 -10.97 18.98 33.46
C ARG A 530 -12.40 19.45 33.69
N ALA A 531 -13.35 18.89 32.96
CA ALA A 531 -14.75 19.07 33.24
C ALA A 531 -15.07 18.32 34.54
N GLU A 532 -15.65 19.00 35.52
CA GLU A 532 -16.11 18.38 36.76
C GLU A 532 -17.35 17.51 36.44
N TRP A 533 -17.13 16.32 35.87
CA TRP A 533 -18.21 15.37 35.54
C TRP A 533 -18.97 14.91 36.79
N GLY A 534 -18.48 15.17 38.00
CA GLY A 534 -19.17 14.83 39.26
C GLY A 534 -20.63 15.31 39.31
N ALA A 535 -20.96 16.48 38.77
CA ALA A 535 -22.35 16.95 38.71
C ALA A 535 -23.20 16.25 37.62
N ALA A 536 -22.58 15.80 36.51
CA ALA A 536 -23.24 15.01 35.47
C ALA A 536 -23.38 13.53 35.87
N ALA A 537 -22.38 12.99 36.56
CA ALA A 537 -22.38 11.68 37.20
C ALA A 537 -23.39 11.62 38.34
N ALA A 538 -23.66 12.74 39.05
CA ALA A 538 -24.77 12.82 40.00
C ALA A 538 -26.13 12.66 39.31
N SER A 539 -26.32 13.22 38.11
CA SER A 539 -27.52 13.03 37.29
C SER A 539 -27.62 11.63 36.69
N ILE A 540 -26.51 11.02 36.27
CA ILE A 540 -26.48 9.61 35.82
C ILE A 540 -26.69 8.67 37.01
N LYS A 541 -26.18 8.98 38.20
CA LYS A 541 -26.42 8.26 39.46
C LYS A 541 -27.89 8.36 39.88
N GLU A 542 -28.51 9.52 39.68
CA GLU A 542 -29.95 9.72 39.88
C GLU A 542 -30.77 8.86 38.90
N LYS A 543 -30.36 8.77 37.63
CA LYS A 543 -30.99 7.90 36.62
C LYS A 543 -30.72 6.41 36.83
N PHE A 544 -29.51 6.04 37.28
CA PHE A 544 -29.15 4.67 37.65
C PHE A 544 -29.94 4.23 38.89
N GLY A 545 -30.17 5.14 39.85
CA GLY A 545 -31.05 4.94 40.99
C GLY A 545 -32.54 4.83 40.65
N ARG A 546 -32.96 5.16 39.42
CA ARG A 546 -34.32 4.91 38.89
C ARG A 546 -34.47 3.50 38.29
N LEU A 547 -33.37 2.76 38.09
CA LEU A 547 -33.43 1.35 37.68
C LEU A 547 -33.83 0.51 38.89
N SER A 548 -34.65 -0.53 38.68
CA SER A 548 -35.05 -1.43 39.76
C SER A 548 -33.83 -2.13 40.38
N ASP A 549 -33.92 -2.44 41.67
CA ASP A 549 -32.83 -3.10 42.42
C ASP A 549 -32.33 -4.38 41.72
N ARG A 550 -33.22 -5.10 41.03
CA ARG A 550 -32.89 -6.30 40.23
C ARG A 550 -32.00 -5.99 39.02
N ALA A 551 -32.22 -4.88 38.32
CA ALA A 551 -31.42 -4.48 37.16
C ALA A 551 -30.03 -3.97 37.56
N GLN A 552 -29.95 -3.26 38.70
CA GLN A 552 -28.68 -2.83 39.28
C GLN A 552 -27.84 -4.03 39.75
N LEU A 553 -28.47 -5.03 40.38
CA LEU A 553 -27.83 -6.29 40.80
C LEU A 553 -27.34 -7.15 39.63
N LEU A 554 -28.09 -7.22 38.52
CA LEU A 554 -27.68 -7.99 37.34
C LEU A 554 -26.48 -7.37 36.61
N LEU A 555 -26.44 -6.04 36.50
CA LEU A 555 -25.31 -5.32 35.88
C LEU A 555 -24.04 -5.37 36.74
N ALA A 556 -24.17 -5.18 38.06
CA ALA A 556 -23.06 -5.32 38.99
C ALA A 556 -22.58 -6.78 39.12
N GLY A 557 -23.53 -7.72 39.14
CA GLY A 557 -23.27 -9.16 39.17
C GLY A 557 -22.61 -9.70 37.91
N GLY A 558 -23.00 -9.22 36.72
CA GLY A 558 -22.37 -9.59 35.45
C GLY A 558 -20.92 -9.09 35.32
N ALA A 559 -20.65 -7.85 35.75
CA ALA A 559 -19.30 -7.31 35.81
C ALA A 559 -18.42 -8.01 36.87
N ALA A 560 -19.01 -8.33 38.02
CA ALA A 560 -18.33 -9.11 39.06
C ALA A 560 -18.05 -10.55 38.63
N ALA A 561 -18.97 -11.21 37.92
CA ALA A 561 -18.78 -12.56 37.39
C ALA A 561 -17.67 -12.64 36.34
N LEU A 562 -17.57 -11.65 35.45
CA LEU A 562 -16.50 -11.55 34.45
C LEU A 562 -15.10 -11.41 35.08
N VAL A 563 -15.00 -10.61 36.16
CA VAL A 563 -13.76 -10.42 36.95
C VAL A 563 -13.43 -11.66 37.81
N THR A 564 -14.45 -12.38 38.27
CA THR A 564 -14.28 -13.54 39.15
C THR A 564 -13.92 -14.80 38.36
N LEU A 565 -14.42 -14.97 37.12
CA LEU A 565 -14.01 -16.04 36.20
C LEU A 565 -12.54 -15.95 35.77
N THR A 566 -11.99 -14.73 35.67
CA THR A 566 -10.54 -14.52 35.45
C THR A 566 -9.69 -14.73 36.71
N GLY A 567 -10.28 -14.60 37.90
CA GLY A 567 -9.56 -14.73 39.17
C GLY A 567 -9.40 -16.18 39.65
N TRP A 568 -10.34 -17.07 39.30
CA TRP A 568 -10.39 -18.43 39.86
C TRP A 568 -9.47 -19.45 39.15
N LEU A 569 -8.99 -19.17 37.94
CA LEU A 569 -8.01 -20.00 37.22
C LEU A 569 -6.55 -19.85 37.72
N THR A 570 -6.32 -19.06 38.78
CA THR A 570 -4.99 -18.61 39.22
C THR A 570 -4.48 -19.26 40.52
N TRP A 571 -4.87 -20.52 40.78
CA TRP A 571 -4.42 -21.38 41.90
C TRP A 571 -2.96 -21.09 42.30
N GLY A 572 -2.53 -20.96 43.55
CA GLY A 572 -3.09 -21.13 44.89
C GLY A 572 -1.89 -20.97 45.85
N GLU A 573 -2.13 -20.55 47.11
CA GLU A 573 -1.05 -20.16 48.04
C GLU A 573 0.05 -21.22 48.29
N GLY A 574 -0.20 -22.50 47.98
CA GLY A 574 0.76 -23.61 48.14
C GLY A 574 1.97 -23.59 47.19
N ALA A 575 1.83 -23.12 45.94
CA ALA A 575 2.92 -23.11 44.96
C ALA A 575 3.97 -22.01 45.23
N LEU A 576 3.53 -20.87 45.78
CA LEU A 576 4.38 -19.75 46.19
C LEU A 576 5.34 -20.12 47.33
N GLY A 577 4.94 -21.04 48.21
CA GLY A 577 5.76 -21.52 49.32
C GLY A 577 6.95 -22.37 48.87
N LEU A 578 6.76 -23.24 47.87
CA LEU A 578 7.82 -24.10 47.32
C LEU A 578 8.81 -23.30 46.45
N TYR A 579 8.30 -22.38 45.62
CA TYR A 579 9.13 -21.56 44.72
C TYR A 579 10.04 -20.57 45.47
N ARG A 580 9.56 -19.97 46.58
CA ARG A 580 10.40 -19.09 47.42
C ARG A 580 11.57 -19.85 48.09
N ARG A 581 11.42 -21.15 48.38
CA ARG A 581 12.46 -21.98 49.03
C ARG A 581 13.64 -22.31 48.10
N LEU A 582 13.48 -22.19 46.78
CA LEU A 582 14.55 -22.45 45.80
C LEU A 582 15.66 -21.39 45.78
N GLY A 583 15.41 -20.20 46.34
CA GLY A 583 16.32 -19.05 46.24
C GLY A 583 16.46 -18.52 44.79
N ASP A 584 17.13 -17.38 44.61
CA ASP A 584 17.24 -16.72 43.30
C ASP A 584 17.92 -17.61 42.25
N GLY A 585 18.95 -18.38 42.64
CA GLY A 585 19.67 -19.30 41.74
C GLY A 585 18.81 -20.47 41.25
N GLY A 586 18.04 -21.10 42.14
CA GLY A 586 17.15 -22.21 41.76
C GLY A 586 15.97 -21.74 40.92
N GLN A 587 15.44 -20.55 41.21
CA GLN A 587 14.39 -19.91 40.40
C GLN A 587 14.85 -19.61 38.98
N LEU A 588 16.07 -19.07 38.83
CA LEU A 588 16.66 -18.79 37.53
C LEU A 588 16.95 -20.08 36.75
N ALA A 589 17.51 -21.10 37.40
CA ALA A 589 17.77 -22.40 36.79
C ALA A 589 16.48 -23.08 36.29
N ALA A 590 15.41 -23.04 37.08
CA ALA A 590 14.09 -23.56 36.67
C ALA A 590 13.51 -22.79 35.47
N THR A 591 13.65 -21.46 35.49
CA THR A 591 13.20 -20.58 34.39
C THR A 591 13.98 -20.87 33.10
N ALA A 592 15.30 -21.00 33.18
CA ALA A 592 16.16 -21.35 32.06
C ALA A 592 15.88 -22.77 31.53
N ALA A 593 15.63 -23.74 32.41
CA ALA A 593 15.27 -25.10 32.03
C ALA A 593 13.93 -25.15 31.29
N ALA A 594 12.89 -24.46 31.79
CA ALA A 594 11.60 -24.36 31.13
C ALA A 594 11.70 -23.68 29.76
N ALA A 595 12.46 -22.57 29.67
CA ALA A 595 12.74 -21.87 28.42
C ALA A 595 13.48 -22.75 27.40
N THR A 596 14.49 -23.49 27.84
CA THR A 596 15.27 -24.41 26.99
C THR A 596 14.41 -25.58 26.52
N MET A 597 13.65 -26.20 27.43
CA MET A 597 12.75 -27.30 27.11
C MET A 597 11.69 -26.86 26.10
N PHE A 598 11.10 -25.67 26.28
CA PHE A 598 10.15 -25.10 25.33
C PHE A 598 10.75 -24.96 23.93
N TYR A 599 11.96 -24.41 23.78
CA TYR A 599 12.55 -24.19 22.47
C TYR A 599 13.06 -25.46 21.79
N VAL A 600 13.72 -26.34 22.55
CA VAL A 600 14.41 -27.52 22.00
C VAL A 600 13.43 -28.65 21.66
N THR A 601 12.35 -28.84 22.43
CA THR A 601 11.48 -30.00 22.23
C THR A 601 10.60 -29.87 20.97
N PRO A 602 10.59 -30.85 20.06
CA PRO A 602 9.67 -30.84 18.91
C PRO A 602 8.23 -31.23 19.30
N SER A 603 8.03 -31.84 20.48
CA SER A 603 6.72 -32.33 20.91
C SER A 603 5.78 -31.18 21.30
N PHE A 604 4.60 -31.15 20.67
CA PHE A 604 3.55 -30.16 20.95
C PHE A 604 3.14 -30.11 22.42
N ILE A 605 2.95 -31.27 23.02
CA ILE A 605 2.54 -31.41 24.42
C ILE A 605 3.66 -30.90 25.34
N LEU A 606 4.89 -31.34 25.11
CA LEU A 606 6.02 -30.97 25.98
C LEU A 606 6.35 -29.48 25.88
N PHE A 607 6.32 -28.89 24.68
CA PHE A 607 6.56 -27.45 24.58
C PHE A 607 5.39 -26.68 25.21
N SER A 608 4.13 -27.11 25.07
CA SER A 608 2.99 -26.40 25.66
C SER A 608 3.05 -26.41 27.18
N LEU A 609 3.42 -27.54 27.78
CA LEU A 609 3.66 -27.67 29.22
C LEU A 609 4.84 -26.81 29.67
N ALA A 610 5.94 -26.81 28.92
CA ALA A 610 7.11 -25.99 29.22
C ALA A 610 6.82 -24.49 29.10
N LEU A 611 6.01 -24.07 28.11
CA LEU A 611 5.56 -22.69 27.92
C LEU A 611 4.65 -22.24 29.06
N PHE A 612 3.70 -23.08 29.46
CA PHE A 612 2.84 -22.80 30.61
C PHE A 612 3.65 -22.72 31.92
N GLY A 613 4.57 -23.67 32.13
CA GLY A 613 5.50 -23.66 33.26
C GLY A 613 6.35 -22.39 33.27
N LEU A 614 6.92 -22.00 32.12
CA LEU A 614 7.67 -20.76 31.96
C LEU A 614 6.80 -19.54 32.29
N TYR A 615 5.59 -19.45 31.72
CA TYR A 615 4.65 -18.36 32.01
C TYR A 615 4.36 -18.25 33.51
N ALA A 616 4.07 -19.38 34.18
CA ALA A 616 3.81 -19.39 35.63
C ALA A 616 5.02 -18.91 36.44
N LEU A 617 6.23 -19.37 36.11
CA LEU A 617 7.48 -18.91 36.74
C LEU A 617 7.70 -17.41 36.55
N LEU A 618 7.38 -16.88 35.37
CA LEU A 618 7.50 -15.46 35.05
C LEU A 618 6.43 -14.60 35.73
N VAL A 619 5.22 -15.10 35.98
CA VAL A 619 4.22 -14.39 36.81
C VAL A 619 4.77 -14.22 38.23
N LEU A 620 5.43 -15.25 38.77
CA LEU A 620 6.05 -15.22 40.09
C LEU A 620 7.25 -14.27 40.17
N ARG A 621 8.09 -14.21 39.12
CA ARG A 621 9.27 -13.32 39.02
C ARG A 621 9.47 -12.79 37.59
N PRO A 622 8.79 -11.69 37.21
CA PRO A 622 8.89 -11.12 35.86
C PRO A 622 10.30 -10.65 35.48
N ALA A 623 11.15 -10.33 36.46
CA ALA A 623 12.53 -9.89 36.23
C ALA A 623 13.40 -10.96 35.53
N TRP A 624 13.12 -12.25 35.73
CA TRP A 624 13.81 -13.32 35.00
C TRP A 624 13.43 -13.36 33.52
N GLY A 625 12.24 -12.88 33.17
CA GLY A 625 11.82 -12.70 31.79
C GLY A 625 12.68 -11.66 31.06
N LEU A 626 12.99 -10.55 31.73
CA LEU A 626 13.92 -9.53 31.19
C LEU A 626 15.30 -10.11 30.89
N ALA A 627 15.81 -10.99 31.75
CA ALA A 627 17.11 -11.65 31.55
C ALA A 627 17.08 -12.65 30.39
N LEU A 628 15.99 -13.42 30.24
CA LEU A 628 15.78 -14.29 29.08
C LEU A 628 15.75 -13.51 27.77
N ILE A 629 15.04 -12.37 27.75
CA ILE A 629 14.99 -11.50 26.57
C ILE A 629 16.40 -11.05 26.19
N THR A 630 17.18 -10.50 27.13
CA THR A 630 18.57 -10.06 26.87
C THR A 630 19.52 -11.17 26.45
N LEU A 631 19.36 -12.38 26.99
CA LEU A 631 20.15 -13.55 26.59
C LEU A 631 19.86 -13.94 25.14
N THR A 632 18.63 -13.74 24.69
CA THR A 632 18.14 -14.32 23.45
C THR A 632 17.98 -13.36 22.29
N MET A 633 18.25 -12.07 22.51
CA MET A 633 18.32 -11.04 21.46
C MET A 633 18.99 -11.50 20.16
N PRO A 634 20.16 -12.18 20.16
CA PRO A 634 20.85 -12.51 18.91
C PRO A 634 20.26 -13.73 18.17
N PHE A 635 19.35 -14.51 18.79
CA PHE A 635 18.92 -15.82 18.29
C PHE A 635 17.66 -15.79 17.40
N TYR A 636 17.52 -14.80 16.53
CA TYR A 636 16.35 -14.67 15.63
C TYR A 636 16.55 -15.22 14.22
N VAL A 637 17.78 -15.59 13.86
CA VAL A 637 18.15 -16.03 12.50
C VAL A 637 17.89 -17.54 12.33
N PRO A 638 17.38 -18.01 11.17
CA PRO A 638 17.23 -19.44 10.89
C PRO A 638 18.52 -20.25 11.12
N PRO A 639 18.44 -21.48 11.68
CA PRO A 639 17.24 -22.30 11.91
C PRO A 639 16.59 -22.13 13.30
N LEU A 640 16.99 -21.13 14.09
CA LEU A 640 16.59 -21.00 15.50
C LEU A 640 15.09 -20.69 15.74
N PRO A 641 14.38 -19.91 14.89
CA PRO A 641 12.95 -19.69 15.05
C PRO A 641 12.14 -20.99 15.01
N LYS A 642 11.34 -21.20 16.05
CA LYS A 642 10.53 -22.41 16.22
C LYS A 642 9.24 -22.32 15.38
N PRO A 643 8.88 -23.36 14.60
CA PRO A 643 7.60 -23.41 13.91
C PRO A 643 6.46 -23.67 14.90
N ILE A 644 5.45 -22.80 14.92
CA ILE A 644 4.23 -22.91 15.73
C ILE A 644 3.06 -22.52 14.82
N LEU A 645 2.12 -23.46 14.60
CA LEU A 645 0.90 -23.23 13.80
C LEU A 645 1.16 -22.63 12.41
N GLY A 646 2.22 -23.06 11.72
CA GLY A 646 2.58 -22.57 10.38
C GLY A 646 3.45 -21.31 10.35
N TYR A 647 3.64 -20.63 11.48
CA TYR A 647 4.50 -19.45 11.62
C TYR A 647 5.79 -19.78 12.37
N ARG A 648 6.83 -18.95 12.21
CA ARG A 648 8.13 -19.13 12.89
C ARG A 648 8.36 -18.02 13.90
N PHE A 649 8.62 -18.38 15.15
CA PHE A 649 8.82 -17.44 16.26
C PHE A 649 10.22 -17.54 16.84
N SER A 650 10.92 -16.41 16.94
CA SER A 650 12.24 -16.36 17.55
C SER A 650 12.19 -16.44 19.10
N PRO A 651 13.23 -16.98 19.76
CA PRO A 651 13.44 -16.90 21.21
C PRO A 651 13.12 -15.55 21.84
N VAL A 652 13.68 -14.47 21.32
CA VAL A 652 13.50 -13.12 21.88
C VAL A 652 12.04 -12.65 21.79
N GLU A 653 11.37 -12.96 20.70
CA GLU A 653 9.96 -12.63 20.44
C GLU A 653 9.04 -13.36 21.44
N VAL A 654 9.15 -14.69 21.54
CA VAL A 654 8.30 -15.44 22.48
C VAL A 654 8.58 -15.03 23.92
N PHE A 655 9.84 -14.89 24.31
CA PHE A 655 10.16 -14.50 25.69
C PHE A 655 9.73 -13.07 26.01
N THR A 656 9.71 -12.16 25.04
CA THR A 656 9.13 -10.81 25.22
C THR A 656 7.63 -10.89 25.44
N LEU A 657 6.91 -11.63 24.59
CA LEU A 657 5.45 -11.77 24.67
C LEU A 657 5.00 -12.50 25.94
N VAL A 658 5.66 -13.60 26.30
CA VAL A 658 5.34 -14.36 27.53
C VAL A 658 5.66 -13.53 28.77
N THR A 659 6.76 -12.77 28.78
CA THR A 659 7.09 -11.86 29.90
C THR A 659 6.04 -10.75 30.03
N ALA A 660 5.57 -10.19 28.90
CA ALA A 660 4.52 -9.18 28.91
C ALA A 660 3.18 -9.73 29.42
N ALA A 661 2.77 -10.92 28.95
CA ALA A 661 1.59 -11.60 29.44
C ALA A 661 1.69 -11.90 30.94
N ALA A 662 2.83 -12.43 31.39
CA ALA A 662 3.09 -12.72 32.79
C ALA A 662 3.04 -11.47 33.67
N TRP A 663 3.59 -10.35 33.19
CA TRP A 663 3.52 -9.06 33.88
C TRP A 663 2.08 -8.53 33.96
N LEU A 664 1.29 -8.59 32.88
CA LEU A 664 -0.12 -8.17 32.89
C LEU A 664 -0.95 -8.97 33.89
N THR A 665 -0.74 -10.30 33.93
CA THR A 665 -1.40 -11.17 34.90
C THR A 665 -1.01 -10.81 36.33
N ARG A 666 0.28 -10.58 36.59
CA ARG A 666 0.74 -10.12 37.90
C ARG A 666 0.11 -8.78 38.30
N LEU A 667 0.04 -7.82 37.37
CA LEU A 667 -0.60 -6.54 37.60
C LEU A 667 -2.08 -6.69 37.97
N ALA A 668 -2.81 -7.57 37.28
CA ALA A 668 -4.21 -7.87 37.59
C ALA A 668 -4.37 -8.53 38.97
N LEU A 669 -3.49 -9.46 39.33
CA LEU A 669 -3.47 -10.11 40.65
C LEU A 669 -3.17 -9.11 41.77
N ASP A 670 -2.16 -8.26 41.61
CA ASP A 670 -1.79 -7.23 42.58
C ASP A 670 -2.91 -6.18 42.74
N ALA A 671 -3.55 -5.76 41.64
CA ALA A 671 -4.70 -4.86 41.67
C ALA A 671 -5.91 -5.48 42.38
N GLY A 672 -6.22 -6.75 42.09
CA GLY A 672 -7.31 -7.49 42.73
C GLY A 672 -7.10 -7.65 44.25
N THR A 673 -5.87 -7.96 44.68
CA THR A 673 -5.54 -8.05 46.11
C THR A 673 -5.57 -6.69 46.82
N ALA A 674 -5.06 -5.62 46.20
CA ALA A 674 -5.12 -4.26 46.73
C ALA A 674 -6.57 -3.74 46.84
N TRP A 675 -7.41 -4.06 45.85
CA TRP A 675 -8.84 -3.74 45.87
C TRP A 675 -9.58 -4.47 47.00
N ARG A 676 -9.33 -5.77 47.19
CA ARG A 676 -9.87 -6.54 48.34
C ARG A 676 -9.44 -5.99 49.70
N ARG A 677 -8.24 -5.39 49.79
CA ARG A 677 -7.72 -4.77 51.02
C ARG A 677 -8.11 -3.29 51.19
N GLY A 678 -8.93 -2.72 50.30
CA GLY A 678 -9.34 -1.32 50.36
C GLY A 678 -8.19 -0.30 50.15
N THR A 679 -7.05 -0.74 49.63
CA THR A 679 -5.82 0.07 49.49
C THR A 679 -5.52 0.45 48.03
N PHE A 680 -6.49 0.24 47.13
CA PHE A 680 -6.29 0.51 45.70
C PHE A 680 -6.12 2.01 45.43
N ALA A 681 -4.86 2.42 45.23
CA ALA A 681 -4.50 3.69 44.63
C ALA A 681 -3.88 3.40 43.25
N PRO A 682 -4.40 3.98 42.15
CA PRO A 682 -3.77 3.78 40.84
C PRO A 682 -2.37 4.38 40.87
N ALA A 683 -1.35 3.51 40.85
CA ALA A 683 0.04 3.90 40.84
C ALA A 683 0.34 4.66 39.53
N ARG A 684 0.30 5.99 39.57
CA ARG A 684 0.65 6.83 38.44
C ARG A 684 2.18 6.82 38.26
N SER A 685 2.69 5.92 37.41
CA SER A 685 4.03 6.12 36.85
C SER A 685 4.01 7.41 36.04
N ARG A 686 4.73 8.44 36.49
CA ARG A 686 4.92 9.64 35.69
C ARG A 686 5.76 9.27 34.46
N LEU A 687 5.18 9.45 33.27
CA LEU A 687 5.90 9.31 32.01
C LEU A 687 7.05 10.30 31.97
N VAL A 688 8.25 9.81 31.68
CA VAL A 688 9.44 10.65 31.45
C VAL A 688 9.57 10.98 29.96
N ARG A 689 10.46 11.92 29.62
CA ARG A 689 10.70 12.33 28.22
C ARG A 689 11.04 11.16 27.30
N ALA A 690 11.85 10.20 27.77
CA ALA A 690 12.17 9.00 27.03
C ALA A 690 10.91 8.14 26.73
N ASP A 691 9.96 8.04 27.67
CA ASP A 691 8.71 7.31 27.45
C ASP A 691 7.90 7.93 26.30
N TRP A 692 7.83 9.26 26.24
CA TRP A 692 7.17 9.97 25.13
C TRP A 692 7.89 9.78 23.80
N ALA A 693 9.22 9.77 23.78
CA ALA A 693 9.98 9.52 22.56
C ALA A 693 9.65 8.12 21.98
N VAL A 694 9.58 7.10 22.83
CA VAL A 694 9.21 5.74 22.43
C VAL A 694 7.76 5.66 21.95
N ILE A 695 6.81 6.28 22.66
CA ILE A 695 5.40 6.31 22.25
C ILE A 695 5.23 6.97 20.89
N VAL A 696 5.87 8.12 20.66
CA VAL A 696 5.81 8.82 19.38
C VAL A 696 6.47 8.00 18.27
N PHE A 697 7.59 7.31 18.56
CA PHE A 697 8.24 6.42 17.59
C PHE A 697 7.34 5.27 17.15
N VAL A 698 6.70 4.58 18.09
CA VAL A 698 5.74 3.52 17.79
C VAL A 698 4.53 4.08 17.03
N ALA A 699 4.05 5.28 17.38
CA ALA A 699 2.95 5.92 16.67
C ALA A 699 3.33 6.27 15.22
N VAL A 700 4.49 6.90 14.98
CA VAL A 700 4.98 7.22 13.63
C VAL A 700 5.17 5.96 12.81
N ALA A 701 5.78 4.91 13.39
CA ALA A 701 5.94 3.62 12.72
C ALA A 701 4.60 2.96 12.39
N THR A 702 3.63 2.99 13.31
CA THR A 702 2.28 2.48 13.05
C THR A 702 1.58 3.27 11.94
N VAL A 703 1.71 4.60 11.93
CA VAL A 703 1.13 5.45 10.86
C VAL A 703 1.81 5.19 9.52
N SER A 704 3.11 4.89 9.49
CA SER A 704 3.83 4.58 8.23
C SER A 704 3.26 3.37 7.49
N LEU A 705 2.61 2.43 8.19
CA LEU A 705 1.97 1.25 7.58
C LEU A 705 0.87 1.60 6.58
N PHE A 706 0.23 2.76 6.71
CA PHE A 706 -0.79 3.23 5.75
C PHE A 706 -0.20 3.76 4.44
N PHE A 707 1.12 3.94 4.37
CA PHE A 707 1.83 4.56 3.25
C PHE A 707 2.84 3.62 2.59
N THR A 708 2.85 2.33 2.97
CA THR A 708 3.78 1.33 2.44
C THR A 708 3.17 0.57 1.25
N ALA A 709 3.99 0.24 0.25
CA ALA A 709 3.53 -0.51 -0.92
C ALA A 709 3.31 -1.99 -0.61
N ARG A 710 4.24 -2.62 0.13
CA ARG A 710 4.16 -4.03 0.55
C ARG A 710 3.86 -4.12 2.04
N LEU A 711 2.56 -4.18 2.38
CA LEU A 711 2.08 -4.20 3.77
C LEU A 711 2.53 -5.45 4.55
N GLY A 712 2.62 -6.62 3.91
CA GLY A 712 2.96 -7.88 4.58
C GLY A 712 4.35 -7.85 5.23
N VAL A 713 5.38 -7.42 4.47
CA VAL A 713 6.75 -7.28 4.98
C VAL A 713 6.87 -6.15 6.01
N ALA A 714 6.17 -5.03 5.79
CA ALA A 714 6.14 -3.91 6.71
C ALA A 714 5.53 -4.26 8.08
N LEU A 715 4.46 -5.05 8.10
CA LEU A 715 3.84 -5.53 9.34
C LEU A 715 4.78 -6.44 10.12
N ASN A 716 5.54 -7.31 9.43
CA ASN A 716 6.51 -8.16 10.07
C ASN A 716 7.60 -7.35 10.75
N GLU A 717 8.23 -6.41 10.03
CA GLU A 717 9.28 -5.55 10.61
C GLU A 717 8.73 -4.63 11.73
N TRP A 718 7.55 -4.03 11.54
CA TRP A 718 6.90 -3.23 12.59
C TRP A 718 6.75 -4.02 13.88
N ARG A 719 6.32 -5.28 13.79
CA ARG A 719 6.11 -6.13 14.96
C ARG A 719 7.43 -6.45 15.67
N VAL A 720 8.42 -6.96 14.93
CA VAL A 720 9.64 -7.54 15.53
C VAL A 720 10.78 -6.54 15.77
N VAL A 721 10.81 -5.41 15.05
CA VAL A 721 11.86 -4.38 15.16
C VAL A 721 11.38 -3.13 15.90
N ILE A 722 10.07 -2.84 15.90
CA ILE A 722 9.51 -1.64 16.54
C ILE A 722 8.74 -1.99 17.80
N LEU A 723 7.65 -2.77 17.66
CA LEU A 723 6.70 -3.00 18.74
C LEU A 723 7.30 -3.84 19.87
N GLU A 724 7.91 -4.98 19.56
CA GLU A 724 8.48 -5.89 20.57
C GLU A 724 9.66 -5.28 21.32
N PRO A 725 10.64 -4.60 20.68
CA PRO A 725 11.69 -3.89 21.41
C PRO A 725 11.18 -2.70 22.26
N ALA A 726 10.18 -1.96 21.76
CA ALA A 726 9.52 -0.90 22.54
C ALA A 726 8.74 -1.48 23.74
N LEU A 727 8.11 -2.65 23.56
CA LEU A 727 7.49 -3.41 24.64
C LEU A 727 8.52 -3.86 25.66
N PHE A 728 9.70 -4.33 25.24
CA PHE A 728 10.79 -4.65 26.15
C PHE A 728 11.27 -3.43 26.96
N TYR A 729 11.39 -2.26 26.35
CA TYR A 729 11.62 -1.01 27.08
C TYR A 729 10.52 -0.71 28.10
N LEU A 730 9.25 -0.87 27.71
CA LEU A 730 8.12 -0.73 28.62
C LEU A 730 8.23 -1.71 29.80
N LEU A 731 8.56 -2.99 29.54
CA LEU A 731 8.76 -4.01 30.57
C LEU A 731 9.86 -3.62 31.56
N LEU A 732 11.00 -3.11 31.09
CA LEU A 732 12.05 -2.57 31.95
C LEU A 732 11.55 -1.42 32.84
N ARG A 733 10.69 -0.54 32.30
CA ARG A 733 10.11 0.61 33.02
C ARG A 733 9.07 0.22 34.08
N VAL A 734 8.25 -0.79 33.80
CA VAL A 734 7.12 -1.20 34.66
C VAL A 734 7.50 -2.28 35.67
N ILE A 735 8.36 -3.25 35.32
CA ILE A 735 8.82 -4.30 36.24
C ILE A 735 9.73 -3.71 37.33
N ARG A 736 10.52 -2.67 36.99
CA ARG A 736 11.43 -1.97 37.90
C ARG A 736 12.36 -2.94 38.66
N PRO A 737 13.23 -3.70 37.95
CA PRO A 737 14.13 -4.65 38.57
C PRO A 737 14.96 -3.98 39.68
N THR A 738 15.21 -4.72 40.75
CA THR A 738 16.17 -4.37 41.81
C THR A 738 17.59 -4.40 41.25
N SER A 739 18.57 -3.85 41.97
CA SER A 739 19.98 -3.89 41.56
C SER A 739 20.48 -5.31 41.30
N ARG A 740 20.07 -6.29 42.13
CA ARG A 740 20.43 -7.71 41.95
C ARG A 740 19.82 -8.30 40.67
N GLU A 741 18.55 -8.03 40.41
CA GLU A 741 17.85 -8.49 39.21
C GLU A 741 18.40 -7.82 37.94
N MET A 742 18.70 -6.52 37.99
CA MET A 742 19.29 -5.79 36.87
C MET A 742 20.66 -6.35 36.48
N TRP A 743 21.47 -6.76 37.46
CA TRP A 743 22.72 -7.45 37.17
C TRP A 743 22.51 -8.77 36.42
N VAL A 744 21.46 -9.54 36.72
CA VAL A 744 21.15 -10.78 35.98
C VAL A 744 20.71 -10.48 34.55
N VAL A 745 19.98 -9.39 34.32
CA VAL A 745 19.65 -8.90 32.97
C VAL A 745 20.94 -8.58 32.18
N LEU A 746 21.91 -7.90 32.81
CA LEU A 746 23.21 -7.64 32.18
C LEU A 746 24.04 -8.92 31.96
N ASP A 747 24.02 -9.84 32.93
CA ASP A 747 24.67 -11.15 32.80
C ASP A 747 24.09 -11.93 31.60
N GLY A 748 22.78 -11.84 31.37
CA GLY A 748 22.10 -12.37 30.19
C GLY A 748 22.63 -11.79 28.87
N PHE A 749 22.74 -10.45 28.77
CA PHE A 749 23.30 -9.78 27.59
C PHE A 749 24.75 -10.21 27.29
N VAL A 750 25.60 -10.29 28.32
CA VAL A 750 26.99 -10.74 28.19
C VAL A 750 27.05 -12.21 27.76
N LEU A 751 26.23 -13.08 28.35
CA LEU A 751 26.20 -14.50 28.01
C LEU A 751 25.72 -14.73 26.58
N GLY A 752 24.73 -13.96 26.10
CA GLY A 752 24.29 -13.98 24.71
C GLY A 752 25.43 -13.67 23.74
N GLY A 753 26.18 -12.60 23.99
CA GLY A 753 27.37 -12.26 23.19
C GLY A 753 28.51 -13.26 23.28
N LEU A 754 28.71 -13.90 24.43
CA LEU A 754 29.68 -14.98 24.57
C LEU A 754 29.31 -16.22 23.75
N ILE A 755 28.03 -16.58 23.69
CA ILE A 755 27.55 -17.68 22.86
C ILE A 755 27.78 -17.35 21.38
N VAL A 756 27.45 -16.13 20.95
CA VAL A 756 27.69 -15.65 19.56
C VAL A 756 29.19 -15.70 19.23
N ALA A 757 30.05 -15.16 20.09
CA ALA A 757 31.48 -15.14 19.87
C ALA A 757 32.09 -16.55 19.90
N GLY A 758 31.73 -17.37 20.89
CA GLY A 758 32.23 -18.73 21.04
C GLY A 758 31.83 -19.65 19.89
N TYR A 759 30.56 -19.59 19.47
CA TYR A 759 30.08 -20.37 18.31
C TYR A 759 30.78 -19.95 17.01
N GLY A 760 30.98 -18.64 16.81
CA GLY A 760 31.72 -18.13 15.65
C GLY A 760 33.20 -18.52 15.65
N LEU A 761 33.86 -18.50 16.81
CA LEU A 761 35.26 -18.94 16.95
C LEU A 761 35.40 -20.44 16.69
N TRP A 762 34.46 -21.24 17.20
CA TRP A 762 34.40 -22.68 16.90
C TRP A 762 34.23 -22.93 15.40
N GLN A 763 33.30 -22.23 14.73
CA GLN A 763 33.12 -22.31 13.27
C GLN A 763 34.40 -21.94 12.50
N TYR A 764 35.09 -20.88 12.94
CA TYR A 764 36.34 -20.43 12.33
C TYR A 764 37.45 -21.48 12.43
N VAL A 765 37.63 -22.08 13.61
CA VAL A 765 38.62 -23.15 13.81
C VAL A 765 38.23 -24.43 13.08
N ALA A 766 36.93 -24.75 13.00
CA ALA A 766 36.43 -25.94 12.31
C ALA A 766 36.37 -25.79 10.78
N GLY A 767 36.64 -24.60 10.23
CA GLY A 767 36.53 -24.34 8.79
C GLY A 767 35.09 -24.39 8.25
N GLN A 768 34.08 -24.25 9.10
CA GLN A 768 32.66 -24.40 8.74
C GLN A 768 31.96 -23.04 8.62
N ASN A 769 31.10 -22.90 7.61
CA ASN A 769 30.22 -21.74 7.43
C ASN A 769 30.97 -20.38 7.39
N LEU A 770 32.16 -20.38 6.78
CA LEU A 770 32.99 -19.19 6.59
C LEU A 770 32.73 -18.56 5.23
N ILE A 771 32.85 -17.23 5.17
CA ILE A 771 32.74 -16.48 3.92
C ILE A 771 34.14 -16.02 3.51
N THR A 772 34.55 -16.37 2.29
CA THR A 772 35.78 -15.87 1.68
C THR A 772 35.57 -14.41 1.29
N ALA A 773 36.42 -13.52 1.79
CA ALA A 773 36.43 -12.13 1.34
C ALA A 773 37.44 -11.90 0.22
N GLU A 774 37.35 -10.74 -0.44
CA GLU A 774 38.30 -10.28 -1.45
C GLU A 774 39.75 -10.42 -0.98
N GLY A 775 40.57 -11.17 -1.71
CA GLY A 775 41.94 -11.52 -1.31
C GLY A 775 42.09 -12.81 -0.50
N GLY A 776 41.06 -13.66 -0.43
CA GLY A 776 41.15 -15.05 0.04
C GLY A 776 41.10 -15.26 1.57
N LEU A 777 40.97 -14.19 2.37
CA LEU A 777 40.87 -14.31 3.83
C LEU A 777 39.45 -14.73 4.27
N LEU A 778 39.40 -15.68 5.20
CA LEU A 778 38.16 -16.21 5.78
C LEU A 778 37.58 -15.24 6.83
N ARG A 779 36.25 -15.05 6.82
CA ARG A 779 35.54 -14.18 7.77
C ARG A 779 34.59 -14.97 8.66
N LEU A 780 34.60 -14.63 9.95
CA LEU A 780 33.71 -15.20 10.97
C LEU A 780 32.30 -14.64 10.84
N ARG A 781 31.31 -15.54 10.71
CA ARG A 781 29.89 -15.21 10.50
C ARG A 781 28.95 -15.66 11.64
N SER A 782 29.36 -16.62 12.48
CA SER A 782 28.58 -17.11 13.63
C SER A 782 27.16 -17.57 13.23
N ILE A 783 26.15 -17.26 14.05
CA ILE A 783 24.72 -17.57 13.82
C ILE A 783 24.05 -16.66 12.77
N TYR A 784 24.71 -15.59 12.34
CA TYR A 784 24.13 -14.60 11.43
C TYR A 784 24.33 -14.99 9.97
N GLY A 785 23.74 -14.23 9.06
CA GLY A 785 24.00 -14.33 7.61
C GLY A 785 25.28 -13.63 7.14
N SER A 786 25.78 -12.66 7.93
CA SER A 786 26.86 -11.75 7.54
C SER A 786 27.84 -11.51 8.69
N PRO A 787 29.16 -11.50 8.44
CA PRO A 787 30.17 -11.10 9.42
C PRO A 787 29.95 -9.68 9.98
N ASN A 788 29.34 -8.78 9.20
CA ASN A 788 29.05 -7.42 9.67
C ASN A 788 27.98 -7.43 10.78
N ASN A 789 26.97 -8.30 10.69
CA ASN A 789 25.92 -8.40 11.72
C ASN A 789 26.50 -8.88 13.06
N VAL A 790 27.45 -9.83 13.02
CA VAL A 790 28.20 -10.24 14.22
C VAL A 790 28.93 -9.05 14.83
N ALA A 791 29.60 -8.26 13.99
CA ALA A 791 30.37 -7.12 14.44
C ALA A 791 29.49 -6.03 15.07
N LEU A 792 28.34 -5.72 14.45
CA LEU A 792 27.35 -4.76 14.94
C LEU A 792 26.74 -5.11 16.30
N TYR A 793 26.64 -6.40 16.60
CA TYR A 793 26.16 -6.86 17.90
C TYR A 793 27.27 -6.85 18.97
N LEU A 794 28.43 -7.42 18.65
CA LEU A 794 29.54 -7.57 19.60
C LEU A 794 30.26 -6.25 19.92
N ASP A 795 30.31 -5.29 18.99
CA ASP A 795 30.96 -3.99 19.22
C ASP A 795 30.21 -3.12 20.25
N ARG A 796 28.91 -3.33 20.43
CA ARG A 796 28.08 -2.72 21.49
C ARG A 796 28.32 -3.34 22.86
N LEU A 797 28.77 -4.59 22.90
CA LEU A 797 29.05 -5.33 24.13
C LEU A 797 30.48 -5.06 24.64
N LEU A 798 31.46 -4.96 23.75
CA LEU A 798 32.86 -4.74 24.10
C LEU A 798 33.11 -3.54 25.06
N PRO A 799 32.55 -2.33 24.84
CA PRO A 799 32.81 -1.20 25.74
C PRO A 799 32.25 -1.41 27.15
N LEU A 800 31.19 -2.20 27.32
CA LEU A 800 30.71 -2.61 28.64
C LEU A 800 31.76 -3.44 29.38
N LEU A 801 32.33 -4.45 28.71
CA LEU A 801 33.34 -5.32 29.31
C LEU A 801 34.62 -4.56 29.66
N VAL A 802 35.08 -3.69 28.76
CA VAL A 802 36.27 -2.85 28.98
C VAL A 802 36.04 -1.83 30.10
N ALA A 803 34.87 -1.19 30.17
CA ALA A 803 34.53 -0.28 31.25
C ALA A 803 34.48 -1.01 32.60
N MET A 804 33.90 -2.22 32.64
CA MET A 804 33.89 -3.07 33.84
C MET A 804 35.30 -3.47 34.28
N TRP A 805 36.19 -3.77 33.34
CA TRP A 805 37.60 -4.07 33.64
C TRP A 805 38.36 -2.85 34.19
N LEU A 806 38.24 -1.66 33.58
CA LEU A 806 39.02 -0.47 33.95
C LEU A 806 38.48 0.29 35.16
N LEU A 807 37.16 0.52 35.21
CA LEU A 807 36.49 1.32 36.23
C LEU A 807 35.95 0.48 37.39
N GLY A 808 35.62 -0.79 37.13
CA GLY A 808 35.05 -1.69 38.14
C GLY A 808 36.07 -2.27 39.13
N MET A 809 37.38 -2.10 38.91
CA MET A 809 38.44 -2.70 39.73
C MET A 809 38.34 -2.41 41.23
N ARG A 810 37.77 -1.25 41.59
CA ARG A 810 37.67 -0.77 42.98
C ARG A 810 36.31 -1.03 43.63
N SER A 811 35.28 -1.38 42.86
CA SER A 811 33.89 -1.39 43.32
C SER A 811 33.15 -2.71 43.05
N VAL A 812 33.55 -3.46 42.03
CA VAL A 812 32.93 -4.74 41.65
C VAL A 812 33.88 -5.89 41.98
N HIS A 813 33.45 -6.78 42.88
CA HIS A 813 34.29 -7.87 43.42
C HIS A 813 33.72 -9.26 43.08
N GLY A 814 34.55 -10.29 43.23
CA GLY A 814 34.13 -11.69 43.12
C GLY A 814 33.94 -12.22 41.68
N ARG A 815 33.15 -13.28 41.54
CA ARG A 815 33.00 -14.07 40.30
C ARG A 815 32.56 -13.24 39.08
N ARG A 816 31.72 -12.22 39.28
CA ARG A 816 31.23 -11.37 38.18
C ARG A 816 32.34 -10.56 37.52
N ARG A 817 33.27 -10.01 38.31
CA ARG A 817 34.43 -9.28 37.76
C ARG A 817 35.28 -10.18 36.87
N SER A 818 35.61 -11.37 37.36
CA SER A 818 36.39 -12.35 36.60
C SER A 818 35.65 -12.73 35.31
N PHE A 819 34.36 -13.02 35.40
CA PHE A 819 33.53 -13.37 34.24
C PHE A 819 33.56 -12.29 33.14
N TYR A 820 33.31 -11.03 33.48
CA TYR A 820 33.29 -9.93 32.50
C TYR A 820 34.69 -9.64 31.93
N THR A 821 35.74 -9.78 32.74
CA THR A 821 37.12 -9.57 32.30
C THR A 821 37.55 -10.67 31.33
N PHE A 822 37.28 -11.94 31.65
CA PHE A 822 37.60 -13.05 30.76
C PHE A 822 36.76 -13.06 29.49
N ALA A 823 35.55 -12.50 29.52
CA ALA A 823 34.70 -12.38 28.34
C ALA A 823 35.28 -11.47 27.24
N ILE A 824 36.19 -10.54 27.59
CA ILE A 824 36.84 -9.63 26.62
C ILE A 824 37.58 -10.43 25.54
N VAL A 825 38.29 -11.50 25.91
CA VAL A 825 39.17 -12.25 25.01
C VAL A 825 38.39 -12.89 23.84
N PRO A 826 37.40 -13.77 24.07
CA PRO A 826 36.66 -14.38 22.96
C PRO A 826 35.87 -13.35 22.15
N ILE A 827 35.33 -12.30 22.78
CA ILE A 827 34.57 -11.26 22.07
C ILE A 827 35.46 -10.41 21.18
N ALA A 828 36.63 -9.97 21.67
CA ALA A 828 37.59 -9.21 20.88
C ALA A 828 38.17 -10.05 19.74
N ALA A 829 38.47 -11.34 20.00
CA ALA A 829 38.94 -12.26 18.96
C ALA A 829 37.89 -12.46 17.87
N ALA A 830 36.63 -12.71 18.25
CA ALA A 830 35.54 -12.86 17.29
C ALA A 830 35.35 -11.59 16.45
N LEU A 831 35.35 -10.40 17.09
CA LEU A 831 35.28 -9.10 16.42
C LEU A 831 36.39 -8.90 15.38
N MET A 832 37.64 -9.22 15.73
CA MET A 832 38.76 -9.11 14.79
C MET A 832 38.58 -10.03 13.57
N LEU A 833 38.12 -11.26 13.79
CA LEU A 833 37.90 -12.24 12.73
C LEU A 833 36.67 -11.96 11.85
N THR A 834 35.80 -11.01 12.24
CA THR A 834 34.73 -10.55 11.34
C THR A 834 35.27 -9.73 10.16
N PHE A 835 36.44 -9.11 10.32
CA PHE A 835 37.00 -8.12 9.38
C PHE A 835 35.98 -7.03 8.95
N SER A 836 35.04 -6.65 9.82
CA SER A 836 34.11 -5.55 9.55
C SER A 836 34.85 -4.21 9.63
N LYS A 837 34.97 -3.50 8.50
CA LYS A 837 35.61 -2.18 8.43
C LYS A 837 34.93 -1.18 9.37
N GLY A 838 33.59 -1.17 9.40
CA GLY A 838 32.80 -0.28 10.25
C GLY A 838 33.07 -0.49 11.74
N ALA A 839 33.12 -1.74 12.20
CA ALA A 839 33.42 -2.03 13.60
C ALA A 839 34.88 -1.69 13.95
N LEU A 840 35.85 -2.14 13.14
CA LEU A 840 37.28 -2.02 13.45
C LEU A 840 37.80 -0.58 13.39
N PHE A 841 37.30 0.23 12.45
CA PHE A 841 37.81 1.60 12.22
C PHE A 841 36.92 2.70 12.79
N LEU A 842 35.63 2.45 13.03
CA LEU A 842 34.71 3.46 13.56
C LEU A 842 34.12 3.07 14.91
N GLY A 843 33.45 1.92 15.01
CA GLY A 843 32.71 1.51 16.20
C GLY A 843 33.58 1.29 17.45
N ILE A 844 34.58 0.41 17.35
CA ILE A 844 35.49 0.07 18.45
C ILE A 844 36.33 1.28 18.88
N PRO A 845 37.02 2.01 17.98
CA PRO A 845 37.81 3.17 18.40
C PRO A 845 36.96 4.22 19.12
N THR A 846 35.79 4.56 18.58
CA THR A 846 34.92 5.59 19.18
C THR A 846 34.39 5.16 20.55
N SER A 847 33.98 3.90 20.70
CA SER A 847 33.49 3.40 21.99
C SER A 847 34.59 3.31 23.06
N LEU A 848 35.79 2.86 22.70
CA LEU A 848 36.93 2.81 23.61
C LEU A 848 37.41 4.21 24.00
N LEU A 849 37.37 5.18 23.09
CA LEU A 849 37.67 6.58 23.40
C LEU A 849 36.73 7.14 24.48
N VAL A 850 35.43 6.83 24.42
CA VAL A 850 34.46 7.22 25.46
C VAL A 850 34.81 6.58 26.81
N VAL A 851 35.07 5.26 26.83
CA VAL A 851 35.42 4.54 28.07
C VAL A 851 36.71 5.09 28.68
N PHE A 852 37.74 5.26 27.87
CA PHE A 852 39.04 5.78 28.29
C PHE A 852 38.96 7.22 28.80
N TRP A 853 38.18 8.08 28.13
CA TRP A 853 37.97 9.45 28.55
C TRP A 853 37.34 9.54 29.94
N VAL A 854 36.32 8.73 30.23
CA VAL A 854 35.71 8.68 31.56
C VAL A 854 36.68 8.12 32.60
N TRP A 855 37.43 7.07 32.26
CA TRP A 855 38.43 6.46 33.15
C TRP A 855 39.53 7.45 33.57
N GLN A 856 40.14 8.15 32.60
CA GLN A 856 41.18 9.15 32.89
C GLN A 856 40.64 10.33 33.71
N ARG A 857 39.42 10.81 33.38
CA ARG A 857 38.79 11.91 34.11
C ARG A 857 38.53 11.54 35.57
N ARG A 858 38.12 10.30 35.85
CA ARG A 858 37.95 9.80 37.22
C ARG A 858 39.26 9.57 37.96
N ALA A 859 40.35 9.34 37.24
CA ALA A 859 41.70 9.25 37.80
C ALA A 859 42.35 10.63 38.08
N GLY A 860 41.65 11.75 37.83
CA GLY A 860 42.18 13.10 38.05
C GLY A 860 43.25 13.52 37.03
N ARG A 861 43.40 12.79 35.93
CA ARG A 861 44.44 13.02 34.92
C ARG A 861 43.91 13.87 33.77
N ARG A 862 44.79 14.67 33.16
CA ARG A 862 44.46 15.42 31.93
C ARG A 862 44.31 14.40 30.78
N THR A 863 43.12 14.35 30.19
CA THR A 863 42.74 13.26 29.25
C THR A 863 43.24 13.46 27.82
N TRP A 864 43.47 14.71 27.41
CA TRP A 864 43.79 15.07 26.02
C TRP A 864 45.16 14.55 25.49
N PRO A 865 46.26 14.46 26.25
CA PRO A 865 47.54 13.97 25.72
C PRO A 865 47.49 12.49 25.37
N TRP A 866 46.76 11.69 26.15
CA TRP A 866 46.59 10.27 25.93
C TRP A 866 45.63 9.95 24.78
N ALA A 867 44.60 10.78 24.58
CA ALA A 867 43.73 10.66 23.42
C ALA A 867 44.48 10.96 22.12
N LEU A 868 45.36 11.99 22.12
CA LEU A 868 46.27 12.27 21.01
C LEU A 868 47.28 11.13 20.79
N GLY A 869 47.84 10.57 21.86
CA GLY A 869 48.74 9.42 21.78
C GLY A 869 48.07 8.17 21.21
N ALA A 870 46.85 7.85 21.62
CA ALA A 870 46.07 6.74 21.08
C ALA A 870 45.69 6.96 19.62
N ALA A 871 45.31 8.19 19.24
CA ALA A 871 45.05 8.57 17.86
C ALA A 871 46.32 8.44 17.00
N ALA A 872 47.47 8.92 17.48
CA ALA A 872 48.76 8.79 16.80
C ALA A 872 49.17 7.32 16.65
N LEU A 873 49.00 6.49 17.68
CA LEU A 873 49.25 5.05 17.62
C LEU A 873 48.31 4.36 16.62
N GLY A 874 47.05 4.77 16.56
CA GLY A 874 46.07 4.30 15.58
C GLY A 874 46.48 4.66 14.15
N VAL A 875 46.94 5.89 13.92
CA VAL A 875 47.48 6.33 12.62
C VAL A 875 48.72 5.52 12.25
N VAL A 876 49.65 5.30 13.18
CA VAL A 876 50.84 4.47 12.95
C VAL A 876 50.44 3.02 12.62
N ALA A 877 49.49 2.44 13.36
CA ALA A 877 48.98 1.10 13.09
C ALA A 877 48.30 1.00 11.71
N LEU A 878 47.55 2.03 11.30
CA LEU A 878 46.96 2.14 9.96
C LEU A 878 48.02 2.26 8.86
N LEU A 879 49.08 3.05 9.09
CA LEU A 879 50.19 3.20 8.15
C LEU A 879 50.96 1.90 7.97
N ILE A 880 51.21 1.16 9.06
CA ILE A 880 51.86 -0.17 9.03
C ILE A 880 50.96 -1.18 8.33
N ALA A 881 49.67 -1.20 8.68
CA ALA A 881 48.67 -2.08 8.07
C ALA A 881 48.53 -1.81 6.55
N GLY A 882 48.64 -0.55 6.13
CA GLY A 882 48.64 -0.14 4.72
C GLY A 882 49.85 -0.61 3.91
N GLN A 883 50.91 -1.12 4.55
CA GLN A 883 52.05 -1.72 3.85
C GLN A 883 51.82 -3.20 3.49
N ILE A 884 50.78 -3.85 4.04
CA ILE A 884 50.46 -5.24 3.76
C ILE A 884 49.45 -5.25 2.60
N PRO A 885 49.76 -5.77 1.40
CA PRO A 885 48.90 -5.64 0.22
C PRO A 885 47.46 -6.14 0.43
N ALA A 886 47.28 -7.26 1.14
CA ALA A 886 45.97 -7.81 1.49
C ALA A 886 45.15 -6.92 2.45
N VAL A 887 45.81 -6.06 3.22
CA VAL A 887 45.19 -5.11 4.17
C VAL A 887 45.04 -3.73 3.52
N ALA A 888 45.99 -3.30 2.70
CA ALA A 888 45.97 -2.05 1.93
C ALA A 888 44.76 -1.96 0.98
N ALA A 889 44.49 -3.03 0.22
CA ALA A 889 43.30 -3.12 -0.64
C ALA A 889 41.98 -3.00 0.17
N ARG A 890 42.01 -3.31 1.47
CA ARG A 890 40.85 -3.21 2.36
C ARG A 890 40.79 -1.90 3.14
N LEU A 891 41.91 -1.21 3.30
CA LEU A 891 42.01 0.14 3.85
C LEU A 891 41.64 1.22 2.82
N ASP A 892 41.50 0.84 1.54
CA ASP A 892 40.93 1.72 0.53
C ASP A 892 39.45 1.98 0.85
N LEU A 893 39.20 3.14 1.45
CA LEU A 893 37.88 3.66 1.79
C LEU A 893 37.20 4.31 0.58
N PHE A 894 37.93 4.53 -0.53
CA PHE A 894 37.47 5.24 -1.73
C PHE A 894 37.51 4.40 -3.01
N GLY A 895 37.84 3.11 -2.92
CA GLY A 895 37.76 2.15 -4.04
C GLY A 895 36.33 1.88 -4.53
N GLU A 896 36.13 0.83 -5.34
CA GLU A 896 34.83 0.51 -5.98
C GLU A 896 33.65 0.50 -4.99
N THR A 897 33.85 -0.07 -3.80
CA THR A 897 32.84 -0.11 -2.72
C THR A 897 32.45 1.26 -2.15
N GLY A 898 33.33 2.27 -2.22
CA GLY A 898 33.07 3.64 -1.76
C GLY A 898 32.21 4.42 -2.75
N VAL A 899 32.54 4.33 -4.05
CA VAL A 899 31.77 4.94 -5.15
C VAL A 899 30.35 4.35 -5.19
N PHE A 900 30.23 3.03 -5.02
CA PHE A 900 28.95 2.34 -4.93
C PHE A 900 28.05 2.93 -3.83
N ARG A 901 28.58 3.14 -2.62
CA ARG A 901 27.82 3.70 -1.48
C ARG A 901 27.29 5.10 -1.75
N VAL A 902 28.04 5.93 -2.46
CA VAL A 902 27.58 7.28 -2.83
C VAL A 902 26.34 7.21 -3.73
N ASN A 903 26.33 6.27 -4.69
CA ASN A 903 25.18 6.07 -5.56
C ASN A 903 23.98 5.47 -4.80
N LEU A 904 24.22 4.53 -3.89
CA LEU A 904 23.18 4.01 -2.98
C LEU A 904 22.58 5.12 -2.11
N TRP A 905 23.41 6.01 -1.56
CA TRP A 905 22.94 7.14 -0.76
C TRP A 905 22.18 8.16 -1.58
N ARG A 906 22.60 8.41 -2.82
CA ARG A 906 21.84 9.26 -3.76
C ARG A 906 20.47 8.66 -4.05
N ALA A 907 20.38 7.36 -4.34
CA ALA A 907 19.11 6.66 -4.51
C ALA A 907 18.22 6.77 -3.26
N ALA A 908 18.79 6.60 -2.07
CA ALA A 908 18.08 6.75 -0.81
C ALA A 908 17.60 8.19 -0.56
N VAL A 909 18.40 9.21 -0.93
CA VAL A 909 17.97 10.61 -0.88
C VAL A 909 16.80 10.85 -1.84
N ASN A 910 16.84 10.31 -3.05
CA ASN A 910 15.74 10.40 -4.01
C ASN A 910 14.45 9.75 -3.46
N MET A 911 14.56 8.62 -2.76
CA MET A 911 13.42 8.03 -2.05
C MET A 911 12.86 8.97 -0.98
N VAL A 912 13.73 9.66 -0.22
CA VAL A 912 13.30 10.59 0.83
C VAL A 912 12.67 11.84 0.25
N THR A 913 13.17 12.36 -0.89
CA THR A 913 12.58 13.51 -1.57
C THR A 913 11.19 13.19 -2.10
N ASP A 914 10.99 11.98 -2.61
CA ASP A 914 9.71 11.54 -3.17
C ASP A 914 8.73 11.10 -2.06
N HIS A 915 9.24 10.65 -0.90
CA HIS A 915 8.46 10.17 0.24
C HIS A 915 8.86 10.82 1.59
N PRO A 916 8.77 12.16 1.74
CA PRO A 916 9.35 12.85 2.90
C PRO A 916 8.65 12.56 4.23
N TRP A 917 7.37 12.18 4.23
CA TRP A 917 6.59 12.06 5.47
C TRP A 917 6.71 10.72 6.16
N PHE A 918 6.73 9.62 5.42
CA PHE A 918 6.76 8.28 5.99
C PHE A 918 7.76 7.34 5.30
N GLY A 919 8.58 7.87 4.38
CA GLY A 919 9.51 7.07 3.60
C GLY A 919 8.77 6.09 2.68
N VAL A 920 9.51 5.12 2.15
CA VAL A 920 8.96 3.99 1.38
C VAL A 920 8.33 2.92 2.28
N GLY A 921 8.41 3.10 3.61
CA GLY A 921 7.84 2.20 4.61
C GLY A 921 8.84 1.17 5.15
N LEU A 922 8.47 0.57 6.28
CA LEU A 922 9.23 -0.51 6.92
C LEU A 922 9.39 -1.70 5.95
N ASP A 923 10.61 -2.23 5.88
CA ASP A 923 11.05 -3.36 5.06
C ASP A 923 10.75 -3.24 3.55
N ASN A 924 10.52 -2.03 3.05
CA ASN A 924 10.18 -1.77 1.65
C ASN A 924 11.37 -1.24 0.81
N PHE A 925 12.50 -0.93 1.44
CA PHE A 925 13.68 -0.35 0.78
C PHE A 925 14.18 -1.21 -0.39
N LEU A 926 14.26 -2.54 -0.23
CA LEU A 926 14.73 -3.45 -1.28
C LEU A 926 13.93 -3.29 -2.58
N TYR A 927 12.61 -3.36 -2.46
CA TYR A 927 11.70 -3.31 -3.60
C TYR A 927 11.71 -1.94 -4.26
N ALA A 928 11.75 -0.87 -3.47
CA ALA A 928 11.87 0.49 -3.96
C ALA A 928 13.23 0.72 -4.65
N TYR A 929 14.32 0.28 -4.03
CA TYR A 929 15.66 0.41 -4.58
C TYR A 929 15.75 -0.29 -5.93
N ARG A 930 15.56 -1.61 -5.95
CA ARG A 930 15.71 -2.43 -7.16
C ARG A 930 14.73 -2.07 -8.26
N GLY A 931 13.46 -1.87 -7.92
CA GLY A 931 12.40 -1.66 -8.89
C GLY A 931 12.13 -0.20 -9.26
N ARG A 932 12.78 0.79 -8.63
CA ARG A 932 12.41 2.20 -8.89
C ARG A 932 13.55 3.18 -8.80
N TYR A 933 14.43 3.07 -7.81
CA TYR A 933 15.42 4.10 -7.51
C TYR A 933 16.88 3.71 -7.82
N ILE A 934 17.12 2.47 -8.24
CA ILE A 934 18.48 2.00 -8.51
C ILE A 934 19.09 2.75 -9.68
N LEU A 935 20.22 3.39 -9.40
CA LEU A 935 21.01 4.12 -10.38
C LEU A 935 21.78 3.15 -11.27
N ASP A 936 22.06 3.56 -12.51
CA ASP A 936 22.76 2.72 -13.48
C ASP A 936 24.17 2.32 -13.00
N ALA A 937 24.86 3.26 -12.32
CA ALA A 937 26.16 3.03 -11.69
C ALA A 937 26.11 2.16 -10.41
N ALA A 938 24.92 1.89 -9.85
CA ALA A 938 24.74 1.11 -8.63
C ALA A 938 24.25 -0.33 -8.89
N TRP A 939 24.24 -0.76 -10.16
CA TRP A 939 23.71 -2.08 -10.55
C TRP A 939 24.52 -3.28 -10.05
N GLN A 940 25.72 -3.06 -9.50
CA GLN A 940 26.59 -4.14 -8.99
C GLN A 940 25.96 -4.88 -7.79
N GLU A 941 25.18 -4.19 -6.96
CA GLU A 941 24.47 -4.80 -5.82
C GLU A 941 22.98 -4.40 -5.83
N PRO A 942 22.15 -5.01 -6.68
CA PRO A 942 20.75 -4.61 -6.84
C PRO A 942 19.85 -5.09 -5.69
N ASN A 943 20.33 -6.00 -4.85
CA ASN A 943 19.55 -6.70 -3.82
C ASN A 943 19.77 -6.16 -2.40
N LEU A 944 20.01 -4.86 -2.27
CA LEU A 944 20.19 -4.22 -0.96
C LEU A 944 18.87 -3.88 -0.29
N ASN A 945 18.77 -4.18 1.00
CA ASN A 945 17.56 -3.96 1.80
C ASN A 945 17.61 -2.73 2.72
N HIS A 946 18.69 -1.94 2.68
CA HIS A 946 18.85 -0.70 3.44
C HIS A 946 19.99 0.16 2.85
N PRO A 947 20.10 1.46 3.20
CA PRO A 947 21.06 2.38 2.57
C PRO A 947 22.47 2.38 3.19
N HIS A 948 22.80 1.46 4.10
CA HIS A 948 24.07 1.46 4.85
C HIS A 948 24.42 2.81 5.54
N ASN A 949 23.40 3.54 6.01
CA ASN A 949 23.57 4.80 6.73
C ASN A 949 22.39 5.04 7.66
N LEU A 950 22.63 5.19 8.96
CA LEU A 950 21.61 5.33 10.00
C LEU A 950 20.60 6.46 9.72
N VAL A 951 21.06 7.61 9.24
CA VAL A 951 20.18 8.76 9.00
C VAL A 951 19.26 8.48 7.82
N LEU A 952 19.83 7.96 6.74
CA LEU A 952 19.05 7.59 5.55
C LEU A 952 18.12 6.42 5.86
N ASP A 953 18.53 5.43 6.66
CA ASP A 953 17.71 4.26 7.03
C ASP A 953 16.45 4.69 7.79
N PHE A 954 16.57 5.60 8.77
CA PHE A 954 15.41 6.22 9.42
C PHE A 954 14.52 6.99 8.43
N ALA A 955 15.12 7.81 7.58
CA ALA A 955 14.39 8.66 6.65
C ALA A 955 13.66 7.85 5.57
N THR A 956 14.28 6.80 5.02
CA THR A 956 13.68 5.95 3.99
C THR A 956 12.62 5.02 4.56
N ARG A 957 12.72 4.58 5.83
CA ARG A 957 11.71 3.67 6.42
C ARG A 957 10.53 4.39 7.06
N LEU A 958 10.77 5.55 7.68
CA LEU A 958 9.79 6.23 8.54
C LEU A 958 9.63 7.74 8.21
N GLY A 959 10.30 8.23 7.18
CA GLY A 959 10.26 9.65 6.79
C GLY A 959 10.97 10.59 7.76
N LEU A 960 10.84 11.89 7.50
CA LEU A 960 11.37 12.95 8.36
C LEU A 960 10.82 12.90 9.79
N PRO A 961 9.53 12.65 10.07
CA PRO A 961 9.02 12.44 11.42
C PRO A 961 9.73 11.29 12.14
N GLY A 962 9.97 10.18 11.43
CA GLY A 962 10.72 9.03 11.92
C GLY A 962 12.17 9.35 12.28
N LEU A 963 12.85 10.10 11.41
CA LEU A 963 14.20 10.59 11.66
C LEU A 963 14.26 11.50 12.90
N LEU A 964 13.33 12.47 13.02
CA LEU A 964 13.29 13.40 14.15
C LEU A 964 13.07 12.69 15.48
N VAL A 965 12.14 11.71 15.53
CA VAL A 965 11.91 10.94 16.75
C VAL A 965 13.06 9.97 17.06
N GLY A 966 13.71 9.41 16.03
CA GLY A 966 14.94 8.62 16.18
C GLY A 966 16.07 9.44 16.83
N ILE A 967 16.32 10.65 16.33
CA ILE A 967 17.27 11.60 16.92
C ILE A 967 16.88 11.92 18.37
N TRP A 968 15.59 12.12 18.66
CA TRP A 968 15.11 12.39 20.01
C TRP A 968 15.37 11.20 20.96
N MET A 969 15.10 9.96 20.53
CA MET A 969 15.39 8.76 21.32
C MET A 969 16.88 8.61 21.63
N ILE A 970 17.73 8.78 20.61
CA ILE A 970 19.20 8.74 20.74
C ILE A 970 19.68 9.82 21.72
N TRP A 971 19.13 11.04 21.62
CA TRP A 971 19.44 12.14 22.52
C TRP A 971 19.06 11.82 23.97
N GLU A 972 17.86 11.28 24.21
CA GLU A 972 17.42 10.92 25.57
C GLU A 972 18.28 9.81 26.18
N ALA A 973 18.68 8.81 25.39
CA ALA A 973 19.63 7.78 25.79
C ALA A 973 20.99 8.38 26.19
N GLY A 974 21.60 9.18 25.31
CA GLY A 974 22.90 9.80 25.57
C GLY A 974 22.88 10.75 26.76
N ARG A 975 21.86 11.60 26.85
CA ARG A 975 21.65 12.53 27.98
C ARG A 975 21.48 11.77 29.30
N GLY A 976 20.72 10.67 29.29
CA GLY A 976 20.51 9.81 30.45
C GLY A 976 21.82 9.16 30.92
N LEU A 977 22.60 8.60 30.00
CA LEU A 977 23.88 7.95 30.30
C LEU A 977 24.93 8.95 30.82
N VAL A 978 25.05 10.13 30.22
CA VAL A 978 25.98 11.18 30.70
C VAL A 978 25.63 11.63 32.12
N ARG A 979 24.34 11.73 32.47
CA ARG A 979 23.91 12.03 33.84
C ARG A 979 24.24 10.89 34.79
N ALA A 980 23.98 9.65 34.39
CA ALA A 980 24.32 8.47 35.18
C ALA A 980 25.84 8.37 35.43
N ILE A 981 26.70 8.67 34.45
CA ILE A 981 28.17 8.68 34.64
C ILE A 981 28.60 9.68 35.72
N ARG A 982 27.90 10.81 35.86
CA ARG A 982 28.19 11.85 36.85
C ARG A 982 27.61 11.55 38.23
N ALA A 983 26.43 10.93 38.30
CA ALA A 983 25.66 10.76 39.52
C ALA A 983 25.66 9.34 40.11
N ALA A 984 25.95 8.31 39.31
CA ALA A 984 25.92 6.92 39.77
C ALA A 984 27.05 6.62 40.76
N ASN A 985 26.76 5.70 41.68
CA ASN A 985 27.73 5.20 42.64
C ASN A 985 28.89 4.45 41.94
N ALA A 986 29.91 4.07 42.72
CA ALA A 986 31.09 3.38 42.20
C ALA A 986 30.76 2.04 41.53
N GLU A 987 29.67 1.37 41.91
CA GLU A 987 29.22 0.10 41.35
C GLU A 987 28.63 0.24 39.94
N TRP A 988 27.76 1.24 39.71
CA TRP A 988 27.00 1.38 38.46
C TRP A 988 27.63 2.32 37.43
N SER A 989 28.61 3.13 37.83
CA SER A 989 29.32 3.98 36.88
C SER A 989 30.05 3.24 35.74
N PRO A 990 30.73 2.09 35.97
CA PRO A 990 31.34 1.32 34.89
C PRO A 990 30.30 0.91 33.84
N VAL A 991 29.12 0.47 34.28
CA VAL A 991 28.00 0.10 33.40
C VAL A 991 27.52 1.31 32.58
N ALA A 992 27.25 2.45 33.24
CA ALA A 992 26.83 3.68 32.54
C ALA A 992 27.86 4.14 31.49
N THR A 993 29.15 3.99 31.79
CA THR A 993 30.26 4.31 30.89
C THR A 993 30.33 3.35 29.71
N GLY A 994 30.17 2.05 29.97
CA GLY A 994 30.14 1.01 28.96
C GLY A 994 29.01 1.19 27.96
N PHE A 995 27.80 1.46 28.44
CA PHE A 995 26.64 1.74 27.58
C PHE A 995 26.78 3.08 26.84
N ALA A 996 27.45 4.09 27.41
CA ALA A 996 27.80 5.30 26.64
C ALA A 996 28.77 4.99 25.50
N GLY A 997 29.75 4.11 25.72
CA GLY A 997 30.59 3.57 24.67
C GLY A 997 29.79 2.79 23.63
N ALA A 998 28.83 1.96 24.04
CA ALA A 998 27.95 1.21 23.13
C ALA A 998 27.10 2.13 22.25
N LEU A 999 26.54 3.22 22.80
CA LEU A 999 25.83 4.23 22.02
C LEU A 999 26.76 4.90 20.99
N ALA A 1000 28.01 5.18 21.39
CA ALA A 1000 29.00 5.77 20.49
C ALA A 1000 29.42 4.81 19.36
N ALA A 1001 29.57 3.51 19.66
CA ALA A 1001 29.80 2.48 18.65
C ALA A 1001 28.64 2.40 17.66
N MET A 1002 27.39 2.34 18.17
CA MET A 1002 26.18 2.32 17.35
C MET A 1002 26.12 3.52 16.38
N LEU A 1003 26.44 4.72 16.85
CA LEU A 1003 26.45 5.92 16.01
C LEU A 1003 27.56 5.89 14.97
N ALA A 1004 28.79 5.53 15.36
CA ALA A 1004 29.95 5.56 14.47
C ALA A 1004 29.89 4.46 13.40
N HIS A 1005 29.57 3.22 13.79
CA HIS A 1005 29.40 2.10 12.87
C HIS A 1005 28.16 2.28 11.99
N GLY A 1006 27.06 2.82 12.56
CA GLY A 1006 25.82 3.09 11.84
C GLY A 1006 25.93 4.12 10.72
N LEU A 1007 26.98 4.93 10.65
CA LEU A 1007 27.21 5.83 9.50
C LEU A 1007 27.53 5.07 8.20
N VAL A 1008 27.92 3.80 8.31
CA VAL A 1008 28.41 2.98 7.20
C VAL A 1008 27.76 1.59 7.13
N ASP A 1009 26.78 1.29 7.98
CA ASP A 1009 26.04 0.02 8.02
C ASP A 1009 24.71 0.16 8.78
N HIS A 1010 23.98 -0.94 8.99
CA HIS A 1010 22.81 -1.01 9.87
C HIS A 1010 23.11 -0.51 11.29
N SER A 1011 22.11 0.04 11.98
CA SER A 1011 22.31 0.45 13.37
C SER A 1011 21.09 0.30 14.29
N LEU A 1012 19.86 0.43 13.80
CA LEU A 1012 18.67 0.19 14.62
C LEU A 1012 17.72 -0.87 14.06
N PHE A 1013 17.49 -0.89 12.74
CA PHE A 1013 16.45 -1.70 12.10
C PHE A 1013 16.84 -3.18 11.88
N LEU A 1014 17.40 -3.80 12.91
CA LEU A 1014 17.56 -5.24 13.03
C LEU A 1014 17.07 -5.64 14.42
N ILE A 1015 16.51 -6.85 14.55
CA ILE A 1015 15.82 -7.29 15.77
C ILE A 1015 16.74 -7.11 16.99
N ASP A 1016 17.90 -7.76 17.00
CA ASP A 1016 18.88 -7.68 18.08
C ASP A 1016 19.37 -6.26 18.34
N LEU A 1017 19.67 -5.49 17.30
CA LEU A 1017 20.18 -4.12 17.43
C LEU A 1017 19.14 -3.17 18.05
N SER A 1018 17.87 -3.32 17.70
CA SER A 1018 16.75 -2.58 18.29
C SER A 1018 16.59 -2.93 19.77
N PHE A 1019 16.59 -4.23 20.10
CA PHE A 1019 16.53 -4.72 21.47
C PHE A 1019 17.71 -4.20 22.34
N VAL A 1020 18.94 -4.17 21.79
CA VAL A 1020 20.12 -3.61 22.47
C VAL A 1020 19.97 -2.10 22.70
N PHE A 1021 19.43 -1.35 21.72
CA PHE A 1021 19.15 0.07 21.89
C PHE A 1021 18.11 0.32 22.99
N PHE A 1022 17.03 -0.46 23.04
CA PHE A 1022 15.99 -0.32 24.05
C PHE A 1022 16.45 -0.80 25.44
N LEU A 1023 17.36 -1.77 25.53
CA LEU A 1023 18.08 -2.10 26.77
C LEU A 1023 18.86 -0.89 27.28
N LEU A 1024 19.62 -0.25 26.38
CA LEU A 1024 20.43 0.93 26.68
C LEU A 1024 19.57 2.10 27.15
N LEU A 1025 18.49 2.41 26.42
CA LEU A 1025 17.56 3.47 26.78
C LEU A 1025 16.86 3.17 28.12
N GLY A 1026 16.37 1.95 28.31
CA GLY A 1026 15.72 1.50 29.54
C GLY A 1026 16.63 1.59 30.75
N LEU A 1027 17.88 1.13 30.63
CA LEU A 1027 18.90 1.23 31.66
C LEU A 1027 19.26 2.68 31.98
N SER A 1028 19.36 3.54 30.96
CA SER A 1028 19.64 4.97 31.17
C SER A 1028 18.55 5.63 32.02
N VAL A 1029 17.28 5.26 31.83
CA VAL A 1029 16.16 5.77 32.64
C VAL A 1029 16.19 5.17 34.04
N TRP A 1030 16.48 3.86 34.16
CA TRP A 1030 16.57 3.16 35.44
C TRP A 1030 17.64 3.77 36.36
N LEU A 1031 18.84 4.04 35.84
CA LEU A 1031 19.97 4.64 36.58
C LEU A 1031 19.69 6.06 37.11
N ASN A 1032 18.74 6.78 36.53
CA ASN A 1032 18.42 8.16 36.89
C ASN A 1032 17.18 8.28 37.81
N ASN A 1033 16.65 7.18 38.34
CA ASN A 1033 15.43 7.18 39.15
C ASN A 1033 15.74 7.21 40.66
N PRO A 1034 15.40 8.29 41.41
CA PRO A 1034 15.88 8.50 42.78
C PRO A 1034 15.31 7.54 43.83
N SER A 1035 14.15 6.90 43.59
CA SER A 1035 13.52 5.98 44.55
C SER A 1035 14.27 4.66 44.76
N GLN A 1036 15.24 4.32 43.90
CA GLN A 1036 16.09 3.13 44.08
C GLN A 1036 17.45 3.43 44.73
N VAL A 1037 17.81 4.71 44.87
CA VAL A 1037 19.09 5.13 45.47
C VAL A 1037 19.00 5.22 47.00
N VAL A 1038 17.79 5.38 47.56
CA VAL A 1038 17.57 5.62 49.00
C VAL A 1038 17.63 4.36 49.87
N THR A 1039 17.45 3.16 49.31
CA THR A 1039 17.56 1.88 50.07
C THR A 1039 18.99 1.43 50.37
N LEU A 1040 20.01 2.23 50.04
CA LEU A 1040 21.43 1.90 50.22
C LEU A 1040 22.11 2.62 51.39
N SER A 1041 21.39 3.47 52.14
CA SER A 1041 21.98 4.25 53.26
C SER A 1041 21.68 3.69 54.66
N SER A 1042 20.82 2.68 54.82
CA SER A 1042 20.39 2.19 56.14
C SER A 1042 20.69 0.71 56.34
N ALA A 1043 21.98 0.36 56.49
CA ALA A 1043 22.41 -0.89 57.13
C ALA A 1043 23.88 -0.80 57.57
N ALA A 1044 24.22 0.23 58.35
CA ALA A 1044 25.36 0.16 59.26
C ALA A 1044 24.84 -0.39 60.61
N PRO A 1045 25.48 -1.38 61.24
CA PRO A 1045 25.10 -1.82 62.56
C PRO A 1045 25.47 -0.73 63.59
N SER A 1046 24.50 -0.32 64.42
CA SER A 1046 24.77 0.52 65.58
C SER A 1046 25.52 -0.29 66.64
N PRO A 1047 26.62 0.23 67.22
CA PRO A 1047 27.28 -0.39 68.35
C PRO A 1047 26.59 0.09 69.64
N GLN A 1048 25.60 -0.67 70.10
CA GLN A 1048 25.09 -0.65 71.48
C GLN A 1048 24.17 -1.85 71.62
N ASP A 1049 24.72 -2.93 72.19
CA ASP A 1049 24.08 -3.79 73.20
C ASP A 1049 25.10 -4.88 73.57
N SER A 1050 25.82 -4.59 74.65
CA SER A 1050 26.55 -5.52 75.50
C SER A 1050 25.60 -6.18 76.49
#